data_AF-A0A3N1JCY3-F1
#
_entry.id   AF-A0A3N1JCY3-F1
#
_cell.length_a   1.000
_cell.length_b   1.000
_cell.length_c   1.000
_cell.angle_alpha   90.00
_cell.angle_beta   90.00
_cell.angle_gamma   90.00
#
_symmetry.space_group_name_H-M   'P 1'
#
loop_
_entity.id
_entity.type
_entity.pdbx_description
1 polymer ?
#
loop_
_entity_poly.entity_id
_entity_poly.type
_entity_poly.pdbx_seq_one_letter_code
_entity_poly.pdbx_strand_id
1 'polypeptide(L)'
;MPEQLDDAPVRRRQWGSERRTHPLDTLHARPSDRKLVSGRIAIILTIAFWLAYVIYTVIRQFLNYGTESFRFTTEALSYLVVVTFLTFSALMHLVARQGALERFATHVRVPRAELDRHFGEGHESPLTVLVPSYAEEPDVIATTLWSAALQEYPSLRVVLLVDDAPFPTDPETLDKLQRTRAVAATIQNQLAPAAERFQEALLSAEVEASHTPVATVDSLRTLVEHHRWADAWLRRHAREHDVVDHVDHFFHDQVLVALADELRLTSEALEAAIVDALDADAGAHGDAGADAGAHADAGADARAHGALLTEIPSSRVVELQRRLAWTFTAEITTFERKRFANLSDEANKAMNLNSYIGLLGGAYAFDETASGTILRTVTDPATADLVVPASDYVLTLDADSVLLRDYCLRLVYFLEQPENARVAVTQTPYSSFRGAATRIERLAGATTDIQHILHQGMSRHNATFWVGANAVIRTRALRDIEEVETVGGFEVKRYVQDRTVIEDTESSVDLGMHGWSLVNYPERLSYSATPPDFGSLIVQRRRWANGGLLILPKYLRQVRERRARGERVGIVEMSLRVNYMASIAWASFGLIFLLAYPYDSRLLSPMVLLAALPYFWLLSSDLKYCGYKRTDVLRIYGFNLILMPVNVAGVLKSIQQALTAKKIPFARTPKVRDRTASPALYVLAPYAMVVFSVFTFVRDFHAGNWGNAVFAAFNALLAMYAIVAYIGIWNSVVDVFIWATGWMFYDPAARAARKQARKQARQQARAGRRGASTGTGMPTLEPVTEDWRAVLYFGDRGQTMPKRHHADVVGAGRTGSTTGTGHTGTTTTDTNEKTAA
;
A
#
# COMPACT_ATOMS: atom_id res chain seq x y z
N MET A 1 -30.73 24.63 -7.74
CA MET A 1 -30.92 24.04 -6.40
C MET A 1 -29.54 23.66 -5.89
N PRO A 2 -29.18 23.89 -4.62
CA PRO A 2 -27.92 23.39 -4.11
C PRO A 2 -28.02 21.85 -4.06
N GLU A 3 -27.14 21.18 -4.78
CA GLU A 3 -26.97 19.73 -4.74
C GLU A 3 -26.63 19.32 -3.30
N GLN A 4 -27.40 18.34 -2.79
CA GLN A 4 -27.04 17.62 -1.57
C GLN A 4 -25.74 16.88 -1.86
N LEU A 5 -24.62 17.44 -1.39
CA LEU A 5 -23.44 16.64 -1.11
C LEU A 5 -23.87 15.60 -0.07
N ASP A 6 -23.78 14.33 -0.43
CA ASP A 6 -23.86 13.20 0.49
C ASP A 6 -22.67 13.26 1.47
N ASP A 7 -22.74 14.19 2.43
CA ASP A 7 -21.84 14.25 3.58
C ASP A 7 -22.20 13.10 4.52
N ALA A 8 -21.73 11.89 4.17
CA ALA A 8 -21.72 10.78 5.11
C ALA A 8 -21.01 11.24 6.41
N PRO A 9 -21.65 11.11 7.59
CA PRO A 9 -21.17 11.75 8.80
C PRO A 9 -19.80 11.23 9.23
N VAL A 10 -18.85 12.14 9.44
CA VAL A 10 -17.49 11.85 9.95
C VAL A 10 -17.56 10.97 11.21
N ARG A 11 -16.79 9.87 11.22
CA ARG A 11 -16.82 8.88 12.29
C ARG A 11 -16.48 9.53 13.63
N ARG A 12 -17.44 9.58 14.56
CA ARG A 12 -17.28 10.26 15.86
C ARG A 12 -16.12 9.67 16.67
N ARG A 13 -15.20 10.53 17.09
CA ARG A 13 -14.01 10.17 17.87
C ARG A 13 -14.37 9.47 19.18
N GLN A 14 -13.80 8.28 19.41
CA GLN A 14 -14.04 7.49 20.63
C GLN A 14 -13.27 8.07 21.83
N TRP A 15 -13.81 7.89 23.04
CA TRP A 15 -13.07 8.21 24.27
C TRP A 15 -11.81 7.36 24.39
N GLY A 16 -10.67 7.98 24.71
CA GLY A 16 -9.37 7.31 24.81
C GLY A 16 -8.67 7.00 23.47
N SER A 17 -9.21 7.51 22.36
CA SER A 17 -8.52 7.53 21.05
C SER A 17 -7.32 8.48 21.03
N GLU A 18 -6.49 8.42 19.99
CA GLU A 18 -5.30 9.25 19.87
C GLU A 18 -5.66 10.68 19.45
N ARG A 19 -5.18 11.70 20.16
CA ARG A 19 -5.42 13.12 19.81
C ARG A 19 -4.22 13.79 19.15
N ARG A 20 -3.03 13.20 19.27
CA ARG A 20 -1.81 13.71 18.64
C ARG A 20 -1.89 13.40 17.15
N THR A 21 -1.73 14.42 16.30
CA THR A 21 -1.68 14.30 14.84
C THR A 21 -0.24 14.38 14.30
N HIS A 22 0.70 14.95 15.06
CA HIS A 22 2.09 15.02 14.66
C HIS A 22 2.69 13.59 14.51
N PRO A 23 3.25 13.24 13.34
CA PRO A 23 3.80 11.91 13.07
C PRO A 23 5.07 11.62 13.88
N LEU A 24 5.62 10.41 13.72
CA LEU A 24 6.97 10.13 14.21
C LEU A 24 8.00 10.83 13.32
N ASP A 25 9.12 11.22 13.92
CA ASP A 25 10.20 11.86 13.18
C ASP A 25 10.71 10.92 12.07
N THR A 26 10.98 11.50 10.90
CA THR A 26 11.55 10.79 9.75
C THR A 26 12.86 10.09 10.10
N LEU A 27 13.73 10.79 10.82
CA LEU A 27 14.99 10.24 11.31
C LEU A 27 14.81 9.62 12.69
N HIS A 28 15.20 8.36 12.84
CA HIS A 28 15.18 7.70 14.14
C HIS A 28 16.16 8.36 15.13
N ALA A 29 15.84 8.33 16.42
CA ALA A 29 16.78 8.78 17.43
C ALA A 29 17.97 7.81 17.54
N ARG A 30 19.19 8.34 17.69
CA ARG A 30 20.36 7.51 18.03
C ARG A 30 20.17 6.89 19.41
N PRO A 31 20.26 5.56 19.54
CA PRO A 31 20.08 4.91 20.83
C PRO A 31 21.26 5.17 21.76
N SER A 32 20.99 5.31 23.05
CA SER A 32 22.05 5.40 24.06
C SER A 32 22.70 4.04 24.33
N ASP A 33 23.94 4.04 24.81
CA ASP A 33 24.66 2.83 25.21
C ASP A 33 23.87 1.98 26.20
N ARG A 34 23.19 2.63 27.15
CA ARG A 34 22.30 1.95 28.11
C ARG A 34 21.20 1.15 27.40
N LYS A 35 20.62 1.70 26.33
CA LYS A 35 19.55 1.03 25.56
C LYS A 35 20.09 -0.18 24.79
N LEU A 36 21.30 -0.06 24.22
CA LEU A 36 22.00 -1.18 23.57
C LEU A 36 22.36 -2.29 24.57
N VAL A 37 22.95 -1.93 25.71
CA VAL A 37 23.31 -2.89 26.77
C VAL A 37 22.06 -3.56 27.34
N SER A 38 20.98 -2.83 27.61
CA SER A 38 19.72 -3.42 28.08
C SER A 38 19.13 -4.43 27.09
N GLY A 39 19.30 -4.20 25.78
CA GLY A 39 18.86 -5.13 24.74
C GLY A 39 19.62 -6.45 24.80
N ARG A 40 20.95 -6.38 24.94
CA ARG A 40 21.81 -7.56 25.09
C ARG A 40 21.52 -8.32 26.37
N ILE A 41 21.37 -7.62 27.49
CA ILE A 41 21.03 -8.23 28.79
C ILE A 41 19.66 -8.95 28.69
N ALA A 42 18.65 -8.34 28.08
CA ALA A 42 17.35 -8.96 27.91
C ALA A 42 17.42 -10.29 27.12
N ILE A 43 18.20 -10.33 26.05
CA ILE A 43 18.46 -11.55 25.26
C ILE A 43 19.08 -12.64 26.16
N ILE A 44 20.14 -12.30 26.89
CA ILE A 44 20.85 -13.24 27.78
C ILE A 44 19.90 -13.77 28.87
N LEU A 45 19.13 -12.89 29.52
CA LEU A 45 18.17 -13.26 30.55
C LEU A 45 17.08 -14.18 30.03
N THR A 46 16.51 -13.90 28.85
CA THR A 46 15.50 -14.78 28.24
C THR A 46 16.05 -16.18 27.99
N ILE A 47 17.28 -16.31 27.47
CA ILE A 47 17.93 -17.62 27.24
C ILE A 47 18.21 -18.31 28.59
N ALA A 48 18.77 -17.60 29.56
CA ALA A 48 19.13 -18.15 30.86
C ALA A 48 17.90 -18.65 31.64
N PHE A 49 16.82 -17.86 31.68
CA PHE A 49 15.59 -18.28 32.36
C PHE A 49 14.87 -19.43 31.65
N TRP A 50 14.93 -19.48 30.31
CA TRP A 50 14.41 -20.63 29.58
C TRP A 50 15.21 -21.90 29.86
N LEU A 51 16.55 -21.83 29.83
CA LEU A 51 17.40 -22.96 30.20
C LEU A 51 17.14 -23.41 31.65
N ALA A 52 17.03 -22.45 32.57
CA ALA A 52 16.69 -22.74 33.97
C ALA A 52 15.32 -23.42 34.08
N TYR A 53 14.32 -22.97 33.33
CA TYR A 53 13.02 -23.63 33.26
C TYR A 53 13.14 -25.09 32.75
N VAL A 54 13.85 -25.33 31.65
CA VAL A 54 14.03 -26.69 31.11
C VAL A 54 14.74 -27.59 32.11
N ILE A 55 15.81 -27.11 32.74
CA ILE A 55 16.61 -27.91 33.67
C ILE A 55 15.86 -28.15 34.99
N TYR A 56 15.38 -27.09 35.65
CA TYR A 56 14.81 -27.19 36.99
C TYR A 56 13.35 -27.62 37.03
N THR A 57 12.57 -27.33 35.98
CA THR A 57 11.16 -27.68 35.94
C THR A 57 10.95 -28.95 35.14
N VAL A 58 11.50 -29.07 33.95
CA VAL A 58 11.22 -30.25 33.12
C VAL A 58 12.12 -31.43 33.50
N ILE A 59 13.45 -31.30 33.36
CA ILE A 59 14.38 -32.41 33.59
C ILE A 59 14.29 -32.92 35.04
N ARG A 60 14.29 -32.01 36.03
CA ARG A 60 14.16 -32.41 37.44
C ARG A 60 12.85 -33.11 37.74
N GLN A 61 11.72 -32.71 37.14
CA GLN A 61 10.45 -33.41 37.37
C GLN A 61 10.46 -34.82 36.77
N PHE A 62 11.03 -34.99 35.57
CA PHE A 62 11.23 -36.32 34.98
C PHE A 62 12.18 -37.20 35.81
N LEU A 63 13.23 -36.64 36.40
CA LEU A 63 14.16 -37.37 37.26
C LEU A 63 13.55 -37.74 38.62
N ASN A 64 12.80 -36.83 39.23
CA ASN A 64 12.27 -37.02 40.59
C ASN A 64 10.99 -37.87 40.64
N TYR A 65 10.15 -37.79 39.61
CA TYR A 65 8.83 -38.43 39.59
C TYR A 65 8.70 -39.48 38.47
N GLY A 66 9.79 -39.81 37.75
CA GLY A 66 9.80 -40.76 36.65
C GLY A 66 8.74 -40.48 35.57
N THR A 67 8.35 -41.51 34.83
CA THR A 67 7.16 -41.50 33.95
C THR A 67 5.93 -42.01 34.69
N GLU A 68 5.65 -41.52 35.90
CA GLU A 68 4.58 -42.03 36.78
C GLU A 68 3.18 -42.04 36.12
N SER A 69 2.94 -41.26 35.06
CA SER A 69 1.84 -41.50 34.12
C SER A 69 2.17 -41.01 32.69
N PHE A 70 1.66 -41.74 31.69
CA PHE A 70 1.69 -41.31 30.27
C PHE A 70 1.07 -39.92 30.07
N ARG A 71 0.02 -39.62 30.85
CA ARG A 71 -0.64 -38.32 30.88
C ARG A 71 0.33 -37.21 31.28
N PHE A 72 0.96 -37.30 32.45
CA PHE A 72 1.91 -36.27 32.91
C PHE A 72 3.07 -36.07 31.92
N THR A 73 3.60 -37.15 31.36
CA THR A 73 4.69 -37.09 30.37
C THR A 73 4.26 -36.32 29.11
N THR A 74 3.05 -36.59 28.61
CA THR A 74 2.48 -35.92 27.43
C THR A 74 2.18 -34.44 27.74
N GLU A 75 1.65 -34.15 28.93
CA GLU A 75 1.42 -32.79 29.41
C GLU A 75 2.71 -31.98 29.48
N ALA A 76 3.74 -32.52 30.14
CA ALA A 76 5.04 -31.89 30.27
C ALA A 76 5.72 -31.64 28.92
N LEU A 77 5.66 -32.61 28.00
CA LEU A 77 6.24 -32.46 26.65
C LEU A 77 5.49 -31.39 25.84
N SER A 78 4.15 -31.43 25.83
CA SER A 78 3.36 -30.43 25.10
C SER A 78 3.55 -29.02 25.66
N TYR A 79 3.59 -28.89 26.99
CA TYR A 79 3.83 -27.62 27.65
C TYR A 79 5.24 -27.08 27.37
N LEU A 80 6.27 -27.94 27.41
CA LEU A 80 7.63 -27.57 27.02
C LEU A 80 7.69 -27.07 25.58
N VAL A 81 7.05 -27.77 24.64
CA VAL A 81 7.02 -27.37 23.23
C VAL A 81 6.38 -25.99 23.06
N VAL A 82 5.22 -25.77 23.68
CA VAL A 82 4.51 -24.48 23.63
C VAL A 82 5.35 -23.35 24.22
N VAL A 83 5.87 -23.53 25.44
CA VAL A 83 6.70 -22.52 26.11
C VAL A 83 7.97 -22.23 25.32
N THR A 84 8.59 -23.25 24.71
CA THR A 84 9.79 -23.09 23.89
C THR A 84 9.51 -22.25 22.64
N PHE A 85 8.44 -22.52 21.91
CA PHE A 85 8.10 -21.72 20.72
C PHE A 85 7.70 -20.28 21.07
N LEU A 86 6.96 -20.06 22.16
CA LEU A 86 6.62 -18.71 22.62
C LEU A 86 7.87 -17.94 23.06
N THR A 87 8.76 -18.59 23.81
CA THR A 87 10.04 -18.00 24.24
C THR A 87 10.96 -17.74 23.04
N PHE A 88 10.98 -18.63 22.06
CA PHE A 88 11.72 -18.44 20.82
C PHE A 88 11.21 -17.21 20.06
N SER A 89 9.90 -17.00 19.95
CA SER A 89 9.36 -15.78 19.35
C SER A 89 9.68 -14.52 20.13
N ALA A 90 9.62 -14.57 21.46
CA ALA A 90 10.04 -13.47 22.33
C ALA A 90 11.52 -13.13 22.12
N LEU A 91 12.39 -14.15 22.05
CA LEU A 91 13.81 -14.01 21.76
C LEU A 91 14.05 -13.41 20.36
N MET A 92 13.33 -13.88 19.34
CA MET A 92 13.47 -13.35 17.97
C MET A 92 13.06 -11.89 17.87
N HIS A 93 12.03 -11.47 18.61
CA HIS A 93 11.68 -10.06 18.74
C HIS A 93 12.84 -9.25 19.36
N LEU A 94 13.43 -9.75 20.46
CA LEU A 94 14.55 -9.09 21.13
C LEU A 94 15.80 -9.01 20.24
N VAL A 95 16.10 -10.05 19.48
CA VAL A 95 17.22 -10.09 18.53
C VAL A 95 17.01 -9.10 17.39
N ALA A 96 15.83 -9.10 16.76
CA ALA A 96 15.51 -8.11 15.72
C ALA A 96 15.60 -6.69 16.29
N ARG A 97 15.00 -6.44 17.45
CA ARG A 97 15.10 -5.14 18.13
C ARG A 97 16.56 -4.72 18.36
N GLN A 98 17.42 -5.62 18.84
CA GLN A 98 18.84 -5.33 19.05
C GLN A 98 19.54 -4.96 17.73
N GLY A 99 19.28 -5.71 16.66
CA GLY A 99 19.83 -5.40 15.34
C GLY A 99 19.36 -4.05 14.79
N ALA A 100 18.13 -3.64 15.11
CA ALA A 100 17.60 -2.33 14.73
C ALA A 100 18.35 -1.20 15.44
N LEU A 101 18.58 -1.34 16.76
CA LEU A 101 19.32 -0.33 17.52
C LEU A 101 20.78 -0.20 17.04
N GLU A 102 21.42 -1.30 16.66
CA GLU A 102 22.76 -1.26 16.08
C GLU A 102 22.78 -0.46 14.78
N ARG A 103 21.80 -0.69 13.88
CA ARG A 103 21.67 0.09 12.65
C ARG A 103 21.37 1.56 12.92
N PHE A 104 20.50 1.85 13.89
CA PHE A 104 20.17 3.23 14.25
C PHE A 104 21.36 3.97 14.88
N ALA A 105 22.26 3.27 15.57
CA ALA A 105 23.47 3.85 16.13
C ALA A 105 24.47 4.27 15.05
N THR A 106 24.57 3.50 13.97
CA THR A 106 25.53 3.73 12.88
C THR A 106 24.96 4.48 11.68
N HIS A 107 23.63 4.60 11.57
CA HIS A 107 23.01 5.28 10.44
C HIS A 107 23.33 6.78 10.44
N VAL A 108 23.76 7.25 9.28
CA VAL A 108 23.97 8.66 8.97
C VAL A 108 23.08 8.96 7.78
N ARG A 109 22.21 9.96 7.93
CA ARG A 109 21.36 10.45 6.83
C ARG A 109 22.27 11.00 5.74
N VAL A 110 22.05 10.56 4.50
CA VAL A 110 22.76 11.09 3.33
C VAL A 110 22.49 12.60 3.23
N PRO A 111 23.54 13.44 3.21
CA PRO A 111 23.40 14.88 3.03
C PRO A 111 22.71 15.22 1.72
N ARG A 112 21.98 16.33 1.70
CA ARG A 112 21.21 16.75 0.53
C ARG A 112 22.11 17.00 -0.69
N ALA A 113 23.24 17.68 -0.51
CA ALA A 113 24.22 17.95 -1.56
C ALA A 113 24.77 16.67 -2.25
N GLU A 114 24.85 15.55 -1.54
CA GLU A 114 25.27 14.28 -2.14
C GLU A 114 24.21 13.69 -3.07
N LEU A 115 22.92 13.86 -2.72
CA LEU A 115 21.81 13.48 -3.60
C LEU A 115 21.82 14.38 -4.84
N ASP A 116 21.91 15.69 -4.64
CA ASP A 116 21.90 16.66 -5.73
C ASP A 116 23.04 16.41 -6.73
N ARG A 117 24.25 16.14 -6.23
CA ARG A 117 25.41 15.77 -7.05
C ARG A 117 25.20 14.46 -7.82
N HIS A 118 24.59 13.46 -7.19
CA HIS A 118 24.36 12.15 -7.79
C HIS A 118 23.33 12.20 -8.94
N PHE A 119 22.25 12.97 -8.76
CA PHE A 119 21.19 13.08 -9.78
C PHE A 119 21.43 14.24 -10.77
N GLY A 120 22.28 15.21 -10.45
CA GLY A 120 22.47 16.44 -11.22
C GLY A 120 23.20 16.28 -12.55
N GLU A 121 23.90 15.18 -12.80
CA GLU A 121 24.66 14.96 -14.04
C GLU A 121 24.29 13.63 -14.70
N GLY A 122 23.62 13.68 -15.85
CA GLY A 122 23.42 12.51 -16.72
C GLY A 122 22.58 11.37 -16.14
N HIS A 123 21.80 11.61 -15.08
CA HIS A 123 20.88 10.60 -14.54
C HIS A 123 19.60 10.53 -15.37
N GLU A 124 19.43 9.41 -16.09
CA GLU A 124 18.28 9.17 -16.97
C GLU A 124 17.41 7.99 -16.53
N SER A 125 17.72 7.35 -15.40
CA SER A 125 17.05 6.11 -14.98
C SER A 125 15.59 6.35 -14.60
N PRO A 126 14.61 5.89 -15.41
CA PRO A 126 13.21 6.20 -15.18
C PRO A 126 12.65 5.40 -14.00
N LEU A 127 11.80 6.04 -13.20
CA LEU A 127 11.06 5.42 -12.10
C LEU A 127 9.56 5.43 -12.39
N THR A 128 8.93 4.26 -12.35
CA THR A 128 7.47 4.13 -12.49
C THR A 128 6.84 3.73 -11.16
N VAL A 129 5.97 4.59 -10.63
CA VAL A 129 5.14 4.34 -9.45
C VAL A 129 3.83 3.66 -9.89
N LEU A 130 3.54 2.49 -9.35
CA LEU A 130 2.33 1.72 -9.60
C LEU A 130 1.43 1.75 -8.37
N VAL A 131 0.24 2.33 -8.54
CA VAL A 131 -0.78 2.44 -7.50
C VAL A 131 -1.96 1.51 -7.85
N PRO A 132 -1.97 0.25 -7.39
CA PRO A 132 -3.11 -0.63 -7.59
C PRO A 132 -4.31 -0.19 -6.75
N SER A 133 -5.45 -0.06 -7.42
CA SER A 133 -6.72 0.37 -6.87
C SER A 133 -7.82 -0.66 -7.16
N TYR A 134 -8.70 -0.88 -6.19
CA TYR A 134 -10.01 -1.49 -6.40
C TYR A 134 -11.06 -0.91 -5.47
N ALA A 135 -12.07 -0.27 -6.06
CA ALA A 135 -13.22 0.26 -5.35
C ALA A 135 -12.86 1.11 -4.11
N GLU A 136 -11.65 1.67 -4.03
CA GLU A 136 -11.33 2.69 -3.02
C GLU A 136 -12.09 3.99 -3.33
N GLU A 137 -12.20 4.85 -2.31
CA GLU A 137 -12.76 6.18 -2.51
C GLU A 137 -11.83 7.03 -3.39
N PRO A 138 -12.36 7.78 -4.38
CA PRO A 138 -11.55 8.64 -5.26
C PRO A 138 -10.62 9.60 -4.49
N ASP A 139 -11.06 10.15 -3.36
CA ASP A 139 -10.27 11.08 -2.55
C ASP A 139 -9.05 10.41 -1.90
N VAL A 140 -9.18 9.15 -1.51
CA VAL A 140 -8.09 8.35 -0.94
C VAL A 140 -7.04 8.06 -2.01
N ILE A 141 -7.50 7.71 -3.23
CA ILE A 141 -6.64 7.53 -4.40
C ILE A 141 -5.93 8.84 -4.76
N ALA A 142 -6.65 9.96 -4.77
CA ALA A 142 -6.11 11.28 -5.09
C ALA A 142 -4.98 11.67 -4.12
N THR A 143 -5.18 11.46 -2.82
CA THR A 143 -4.17 11.72 -1.79
C THR A 143 -2.88 10.93 -2.03
N THR A 144 -3.00 9.64 -2.34
CA THR A 144 -1.86 8.77 -2.67
C THR A 144 -1.15 9.25 -3.94
N LEU A 145 -1.90 9.51 -5.02
CA LEU A 145 -1.36 9.96 -6.30
C LEU A 145 -0.64 11.32 -6.18
N TRP A 146 -1.21 12.26 -5.43
CA TRP A 146 -0.54 13.54 -5.15
C TRP A 146 0.79 13.35 -4.41
N SER A 147 0.82 12.51 -3.37
CA SER A 147 2.05 12.25 -2.62
C SER A 147 3.14 11.59 -3.45
N ALA A 148 2.75 10.80 -4.47
CA ALA A 148 3.65 10.20 -5.44
C ALA A 148 4.09 11.21 -6.51
N ALA A 149 3.17 12.02 -7.04
CA ALA A 149 3.45 12.98 -8.11
C ALA A 149 4.34 14.14 -7.66
N LEU A 150 4.26 14.53 -6.38
CA LEU A 150 5.13 15.56 -5.78
C LEU A 150 6.46 14.99 -5.27
N GLN A 151 6.81 13.75 -5.59
CA GLN A 151 8.15 13.24 -5.32
C GLN A 151 9.14 13.90 -6.27
N GLU A 152 10.16 14.52 -5.69
CA GLU A 152 11.28 15.02 -6.47
C GLU A 152 12.01 13.85 -7.14
N TYR A 153 11.98 13.75 -8.47
CA TYR A 153 12.75 12.76 -9.23
C TYR A 153 12.85 13.14 -10.72
N PRO A 154 13.98 12.92 -11.42
CA PRO A 154 14.18 13.41 -12.79
C PRO A 154 13.17 12.90 -13.83
N SER A 155 12.87 11.60 -13.82
CA SER A 155 11.94 10.96 -14.75
C SER A 155 10.97 10.07 -13.97
N LEU A 156 9.84 10.66 -13.58
CA LEU A 156 8.84 10.04 -12.73
C LEU A 156 7.52 9.85 -13.47
N ARG A 157 7.06 8.60 -13.53
CA ARG A 157 5.70 8.26 -13.95
C ARG A 157 4.92 7.71 -12.78
N VAL A 158 3.68 8.13 -12.63
CA VAL A 158 2.71 7.59 -11.67
C VAL A 158 1.55 6.98 -12.44
N VAL A 159 1.26 5.71 -12.16
CA VAL A 159 0.24 4.95 -12.88
C VAL A 159 -0.79 4.42 -11.88
N LEU A 160 -2.03 4.89 -12.02
CA LEU A 160 -3.17 4.34 -11.32
C LEU A 160 -3.61 3.05 -12.03
N LEU A 161 -3.48 1.90 -11.37
CA LEU A 161 -3.92 0.62 -11.91
C LEU A 161 -5.31 0.29 -11.39
N VAL A 162 -6.34 0.58 -12.18
CA VAL A 162 -7.75 0.36 -11.81
C VAL A 162 -8.13 -1.09 -12.04
N ASP A 163 -8.51 -1.78 -10.96
CA ASP A 163 -8.90 -3.19 -10.95
C ASP A 163 -10.42 -3.40 -10.90
N ASP A 164 -11.21 -2.33 -10.95
CA ASP A 164 -12.67 -2.39 -10.96
C ASP A 164 -13.21 -3.12 -12.20
N ALA A 165 -14.47 -3.56 -12.14
CA ALA A 165 -15.11 -4.09 -13.34
C ALA A 165 -15.23 -2.95 -14.36
N PRO A 166 -14.77 -3.10 -15.62
CA PRO A 166 -14.66 -1.96 -16.55
C PRO A 166 -16.02 -1.41 -17.01
N PHE A 167 -17.07 -2.24 -16.94
CA PHE A 167 -18.42 -1.91 -17.39
C PHE A 167 -19.46 -2.35 -16.34
N PRO A 168 -19.51 -1.71 -15.16
CA PRO A 168 -20.50 -2.03 -14.14
C PRO A 168 -21.90 -1.60 -14.60
N THR A 169 -22.93 -2.37 -14.24
CA THR A 169 -24.33 -2.07 -14.57
C THR A 169 -25.03 -1.22 -13.52
N ASP A 170 -24.47 -1.20 -12.31
CA ASP A 170 -25.00 -0.42 -11.18
C ASP A 170 -24.60 1.07 -11.33
N PRO A 171 -25.57 2.01 -11.30
CA PRO A 171 -25.28 3.43 -11.52
C PRO A 171 -24.32 4.05 -10.51
N GLU A 172 -24.42 3.69 -9.21
CA GLU A 172 -23.54 4.22 -8.17
C GLU A 172 -22.09 3.73 -8.35
N THR A 173 -21.94 2.43 -8.65
CA THR A 173 -20.64 1.83 -8.97
C THR A 173 -20.04 2.45 -10.23
N LEU A 174 -20.86 2.74 -11.25
CA LEU A 174 -20.42 3.37 -12.49
C LEU A 174 -19.95 4.81 -12.26
N ASP A 175 -20.71 5.61 -11.50
CA ASP A 175 -20.33 6.97 -11.11
C ASP A 175 -19.00 6.99 -10.36
N LYS A 176 -18.87 6.13 -9.33
CA LYS A 176 -17.61 6.01 -8.57
C LYS A 176 -16.44 5.63 -9.48
N LEU A 177 -16.61 4.67 -10.38
CA LEU A 177 -15.58 4.28 -11.33
C LEU A 177 -15.19 5.42 -12.29
N GLN A 178 -16.15 6.21 -12.76
CA GLN A 178 -15.89 7.38 -13.61
C GLN A 178 -15.09 8.43 -12.85
N ARG A 179 -15.44 8.71 -11.59
CA ARG A 179 -14.65 9.59 -10.72
C ARG A 179 -13.24 9.05 -10.51
N THR A 180 -13.07 7.76 -10.22
CA THR A 180 -11.75 7.12 -10.08
C THR A 180 -10.90 7.25 -11.36
N ARG A 181 -11.49 7.01 -12.54
CA ARG A 181 -10.79 7.16 -13.84
C ARG A 181 -10.31 8.59 -14.08
N ALA A 182 -11.07 9.59 -13.62
CA ALA A 182 -10.77 11.00 -13.82
C ALA A 182 -9.63 11.51 -12.92
N VAL A 183 -9.38 10.89 -11.75
CA VAL A 183 -8.42 11.38 -10.74
C VAL A 183 -7.05 11.71 -11.35
N ALA A 184 -6.47 10.77 -12.12
CA ALA A 184 -5.15 10.96 -12.73
C ALA A 184 -5.09 12.20 -13.64
N ALA A 185 -6.08 12.35 -14.53
CA ALA A 185 -6.17 13.47 -15.46
C ALA A 185 -6.42 14.80 -14.73
N THR A 186 -7.24 14.78 -13.67
CA THR A 186 -7.48 15.96 -12.83
C THR A 186 -6.19 16.45 -12.17
N ILE A 187 -5.40 15.55 -11.60
CA ILE A 187 -4.11 15.91 -10.97
C ILE A 187 -3.12 16.41 -12.04
N GLN A 188 -3.02 15.71 -13.18
CA GLN A 188 -2.13 16.12 -14.28
C GLN A 188 -2.44 17.54 -14.77
N ASN A 189 -3.73 17.88 -14.92
CA ASN A 189 -4.16 19.21 -15.33
C ASN A 189 -3.85 20.29 -14.28
N GLN A 190 -3.94 19.95 -12.99
CA GLN A 190 -3.58 20.87 -11.90
C GLN A 190 -2.06 21.12 -11.82
N LEU A 191 -1.24 20.09 -12.11
CA LEU A 191 0.21 20.19 -12.15
C LEU A 191 0.75 20.93 -13.38
N ALA A 192 0.07 20.84 -14.52
CA ALA A 192 0.59 21.36 -15.80
C ALA A 192 1.11 22.81 -15.76
N PRO A 193 0.44 23.80 -15.14
CA PRO A 193 0.97 25.17 -15.06
C PRO A 193 2.27 25.29 -14.26
N ALA A 194 2.44 24.47 -13.22
CA ALA A 194 3.69 24.43 -12.44
C ALA A 194 4.79 23.72 -13.23
N ALA A 195 4.46 22.60 -13.89
CA ALA A 195 5.38 21.85 -14.73
C ALA A 195 5.98 22.72 -15.84
N GLU A 196 5.12 23.39 -16.63
CA GLU A 196 5.54 24.27 -17.74
C GLU A 196 6.46 25.39 -17.23
N ARG A 197 6.03 26.09 -16.17
CA ARG A 197 6.80 27.18 -15.56
C ARG A 197 8.20 26.74 -15.13
N PHE A 198 8.33 25.60 -14.46
CA PHE A 198 9.62 25.17 -13.91
C PHE A 198 10.51 24.48 -14.94
N GLN A 199 9.94 23.87 -15.98
CA GLN A 199 10.72 23.38 -17.13
C GLN A 199 11.32 24.54 -17.93
N GLU A 200 10.55 25.59 -18.19
CA GLU A 200 11.05 26.80 -18.88
C GLU A 200 12.11 27.53 -18.03
N ALA A 201 11.88 27.64 -16.72
CA ALA A 201 12.83 28.23 -15.78
C ALA A 201 14.15 27.44 -15.71
N LEU A 202 14.07 26.11 -15.70
CA LEU A 202 15.25 25.24 -15.74
C LEU A 202 16.03 25.43 -17.04
N LEU A 203 15.35 25.39 -18.19
CA LEU A 203 16.00 25.59 -19.49
C LEU A 203 16.72 26.94 -19.55
N SER A 204 16.07 28.00 -19.07
CA SER A 204 16.64 29.35 -19.02
C SER A 204 17.89 29.41 -18.14
N ALA A 205 17.84 28.79 -16.96
CA ALA A 205 18.98 28.73 -16.05
C ALA A 205 20.15 27.90 -16.60
N GLU A 206 19.88 26.80 -17.31
CA GLU A 206 20.92 25.98 -17.95
C GLU A 206 21.61 26.76 -19.08
N VAL A 207 20.84 27.50 -19.88
CA VAL A 207 21.39 28.40 -20.91
C VAL A 207 22.25 29.48 -20.26
N GLU A 208 21.76 30.16 -19.22
CA GLU A 208 22.53 31.20 -18.54
C GLU A 208 23.83 30.67 -17.92
N ALA A 209 23.77 29.54 -17.23
CA ALA A 209 24.93 28.90 -16.59
C ALA A 209 26.00 28.46 -17.61
N SER A 210 25.61 28.18 -18.86
CA SER A 210 26.56 27.85 -19.93
C SER A 210 27.40 29.05 -20.40
N HIS A 211 26.90 30.28 -20.18
CA HIS A 211 27.58 31.52 -20.57
C HIS A 211 28.31 32.19 -19.40
N THR A 212 27.78 32.05 -18.18
CA THR A 212 28.34 32.68 -16.98
C THR A 212 28.53 31.65 -15.86
N PRO A 213 29.76 31.39 -15.39
CA PRO A 213 30.02 30.36 -14.37
C PRO A 213 29.54 30.75 -12.96
N VAL A 214 29.32 32.04 -12.73
CA VAL A 214 28.91 32.62 -11.45
C VAL A 214 27.53 33.25 -11.60
N ALA A 215 26.64 33.02 -10.64
CA ALA A 215 25.26 33.50 -10.70
C ALA A 215 25.21 35.02 -10.54
N THR A 216 24.37 35.67 -11.34
CA THR A 216 24.09 37.10 -11.17
C THR A 216 23.01 37.30 -10.10
N VAL A 217 22.93 38.50 -9.52
CA VAL A 217 21.85 38.87 -8.61
C VAL A 217 20.47 38.71 -9.27
N ASP A 218 20.35 38.99 -10.57
CA ASP A 218 19.08 38.85 -11.29
C ASP A 218 18.67 37.39 -11.48
N SER A 219 19.63 36.48 -11.72
CA SER A 219 19.37 35.03 -11.76
C SER A 219 18.89 34.53 -10.40
N LEU A 220 19.51 34.99 -9.30
CA LEU A 220 19.09 34.64 -7.94
C LEU A 220 17.70 35.20 -7.61
N ARG A 221 17.39 36.44 -8.02
CA ARG A 221 16.05 37.03 -7.85
C ARG A 221 14.99 36.23 -8.59
N THR A 222 15.27 35.83 -9.83
CA THR A 222 14.40 34.96 -10.63
C THR A 222 14.16 33.64 -9.90
N LEU A 223 15.21 33.01 -9.38
CA LEU A 223 15.10 31.77 -8.59
C LEU A 223 14.25 31.93 -7.32
N VAL A 224 14.40 33.05 -6.61
CA VAL A 224 13.57 33.41 -5.43
C VAL A 224 12.11 33.50 -5.83
N GLU A 225 11.79 34.17 -6.93
CA GLU A 225 10.42 34.30 -7.43
C GLU A 225 9.80 32.95 -7.76
N HIS A 226 10.55 32.03 -8.38
CA HIS A 226 10.08 30.67 -8.64
C HIS A 226 9.78 29.89 -7.37
N HIS A 227 10.65 29.96 -6.35
CA HIS A 227 10.40 29.31 -5.06
C HIS A 227 9.20 29.90 -4.32
N ARG A 228 9.04 31.23 -4.33
CA ARG A 228 7.87 31.91 -3.76
C ARG A 228 6.58 31.54 -4.46
N TRP A 229 6.62 31.43 -5.79
CA TRP A 229 5.47 30.99 -6.56
C TRP A 229 5.10 29.55 -6.18
N ALA A 230 6.07 28.65 -6.06
CA ALA A 230 5.85 27.26 -5.67
C ALA A 230 5.26 27.13 -4.25
N ASP A 231 5.80 27.89 -3.28
CA ASP A 231 5.26 27.97 -1.91
C ASP A 231 3.80 28.46 -1.93
N ALA A 232 3.52 29.55 -2.63
CA ALA A 232 2.17 30.10 -2.74
C ALA A 232 1.19 29.12 -3.42
N TRP A 233 1.65 28.42 -4.46
CA TRP A 233 0.88 27.40 -5.18
C TRP A 233 0.53 26.23 -4.27
N LEU A 234 1.50 25.69 -3.51
CA LEU A 234 1.29 24.58 -2.58
C LEU A 234 0.37 24.97 -1.43
N ARG A 235 0.54 26.18 -0.86
CA ARG A 235 -0.34 26.67 0.21
C ARG A 235 -1.76 26.92 -0.27
N ARG A 236 -1.95 27.30 -1.53
CA ARG A 236 -3.30 27.39 -2.13
C ARG A 236 -3.94 26.01 -2.21
N HIS A 237 -3.23 25.02 -2.75
CA HIS A 237 -3.72 23.64 -2.80
C HIS A 237 -4.01 23.08 -1.41
N ALA A 238 -3.17 23.39 -0.42
CA ALA A 238 -3.41 23.00 0.97
C ALA A 238 -4.70 23.63 1.53
N ARG A 239 -4.97 24.91 1.25
CA ARG A 239 -6.22 25.58 1.70
C ARG A 239 -7.48 25.05 1.00
N GLU A 240 -7.35 24.61 -0.24
CA GLU A 240 -8.47 24.08 -1.04
C GLU A 240 -8.74 22.60 -0.76
N HIS A 241 -7.79 21.89 -0.15
CA HIS A 241 -7.95 20.51 0.25
C HIS A 241 -8.86 20.41 1.49
N ASP A 242 -9.92 19.61 1.38
CA ASP A 242 -10.79 19.33 2.51
C ASP A 242 -10.12 18.37 3.50
N VAL A 243 -10.16 18.69 4.79
CA VAL A 243 -9.51 17.92 5.84
C VAL A 243 -10.58 17.24 6.68
N VAL A 244 -10.94 16.03 6.27
CA VAL A 244 -12.05 15.28 6.86
C VAL A 244 -11.56 14.38 7.99
N ASP A 245 -10.40 13.75 7.81
CA ASP A 245 -9.83 12.85 8.80
C ASP A 245 -8.32 13.07 9.08
N HIS A 246 -7.76 12.15 9.84
CA HIS A 246 -6.38 12.20 10.29
C HIS A 246 -5.33 11.86 9.20
N VAL A 247 -5.73 11.16 8.13
CA VAL A 247 -4.93 10.92 6.94
C VAL A 247 -4.85 12.20 6.13
N ASP A 248 -5.97 12.89 5.93
CA ASP A 248 -6.03 14.18 5.24
C ASP A 248 -5.19 15.24 5.97
N HIS A 249 -5.28 15.27 7.31
CA HIS A 249 -4.42 16.12 8.14
C HIS A 249 -2.93 15.84 7.91
N PHE A 250 -2.55 14.55 7.81
CA PHE A 250 -1.17 14.19 7.53
C PHE A 250 -0.75 14.63 6.13
N PHE A 251 -1.57 14.39 5.11
CA PHE A 251 -1.28 14.81 3.75
C PHE A 251 -1.13 16.33 3.64
N HIS A 252 -2.10 17.08 4.18
CA HIS A 252 -2.06 18.54 4.26
C HIS A 252 -0.76 19.03 4.91
N ASP A 253 -0.48 18.60 6.15
CA ASP A 253 0.64 19.14 6.92
C ASP A 253 1.99 18.65 6.42
N GLN A 254 2.13 17.35 6.13
CA GLN A 254 3.44 16.71 5.91
C GLN A 254 3.85 16.63 4.45
N VAL A 255 2.88 16.66 3.51
CA VAL A 255 3.16 16.65 2.07
C VAL A 255 3.09 18.07 1.52
N LEU A 256 1.95 18.75 1.62
CA LEU A 256 1.76 20.05 0.99
C LEU A 256 2.45 21.19 1.75
N VAL A 257 2.06 21.42 3.01
CA VAL A 257 2.57 22.56 3.80
C VAL A 257 4.05 22.42 4.06
N ALA A 258 4.52 21.23 4.45
CA ALA A 258 5.91 21.06 4.80
C ALA A 258 6.85 21.08 3.58
N LEU A 259 6.37 20.76 2.36
CA LEU A 259 7.11 21.04 1.12
C LEU A 259 7.15 22.55 0.83
N ALA A 260 6.02 23.25 1.01
CA ALA A 260 5.94 24.70 0.85
C ALA A 260 6.92 25.43 1.81
N ASP A 261 7.00 24.99 3.06
CA ASP A 261 7.94 25.52 4.06
C ASP A 261 9.41 25.35 3.65
N GLU A 262 9.76 24.25 2.97
CA GLU A 262 11.12 24.02 2.48
C GLU A 262 11.47 24.95 1.30
N LEU A 263 10.51 25.14 0.38
CA LEU A 263 10.68 26.07 -0.75
C LEU A 263 10.77 27.51 -0.25
N ARG A 264 9.97 27.89 0.75
CA ARG A 264 10.05 29.19 1.42
C ARG A 264 11.42 29.40 2.08
N LEU A 265 11.88 28.43 2.88
CA LEU A 265 13.19 28.51 3.53
C LEU A 265 14.33 28.66 2.51
N THR A 266 14.25 27.95 1.39
CA THR A 266 15.20 28.08 0.28
C THR A 266 15.16 29.49 -0.31
N SER A 267 13.97 30.06 -0.52
CA SER A 267 13.85 31.44 -1.01
C SER A 267 14.42 32.48 -0.05
N GLU A 268 14.19 32.33 1.27
CA GLU A 268 14.71 33.24 2.30
C GLU A 268 16.25 33.19 2.36
N ALA A 269 16.84 32.00 2.22
CA ALA A 269 18.28 31.83 2.17
C ALA A 269 18.90 32.49 0.91
N LEU A 270 18.25 32.37 -0.25
CA LEU A 270 18.68 33.02 -1.48
C LEU A 270 18.57 34.55 -1.39
N GLU A 271 17.54 35.08 -0.74
CA GLU A 271 17.42 36.52 -0.49
C GLU A 271 18.53 37.05 0.42
N ALA A 272 18.88 36.33 1.49
CA ALA A 272 20.01 36.69 2.33
C ALA A 272 21.31 36.75 1.50
N ALA A 273 21.54 35.77 0.62
CA ALA A 273 22.71 35.77 -0.27
C ALA A 273 22.72 36.95 -1.26
N ILE A 274 21.56 37.40 -1.73
CA ILE A 274 21.45 38.60 -2.58
C ILE A 274 21.82 39.86 -1.79
N VAL A 275 21.35 39.99 -0.54
CA VAL A 275 21.68 41.13 0.33
C VAL A 275 23.18 41.18 0.60
N ASP A 276 23.79 40.05 0.96
CA ASP A 276 25.23 39.97 1.20
C ASP A 276 26.05 40.37 -0.05
N ALA A 277 25.63 39.95 -1.24
CA ALA A 277 26.29 40.34 -2.50
C ALA A 277 26.18 41.84 -2.78
N LEU A 278 25.03 42.46 -2.49
CA LEU A 278 24.82 43.91 -2.66
C LEU A 278 25.62 44.73 -1.64
N ASP A 279 25.70 44.26 -0.39
CA ASP A 279 26.46 44.93 0.68
C ASP A 279 27.98 44.82 0.43
N ALA A 280 28.46 43.69 -0.09
CA ALA A 280 29.86 43.52 -0.49
C ALA A 280 30.26 44.50 -1.62
N ASP A 281 29.38 44.69 -2.62
CA ASP A 281 29.59 45.66 -3.70
C ASP A 281 29.60 47.11 -3.17
N ALA A 282 28.67 47.46 -2.28
CA ALA A 282 28.62 48.77 -1.64
C ALA A 282 29.86 49.05 -0.76
N GLY A 283 30.34 48.04 -0.03
CA GLY A 283 31.54 48.13 0.82
C GLY A 283 32.84 48.28 0.02
N ALA A 284 32.96 47.59 -1.12
CA ALA A 284 34.09 47.74 -2.04
C ALA A 284 34.16 49.14 -2.69
N HIS A 285 33.03 49.85 -2.73
CA HIS A 285 32.94 51.21 -3.27
C HIS A 285 33.01 52.32 -2.20
N GLY A 286 32.86 51.98 -0.92
CA GLY A 286 32.93 52.92 0.21
C GLY A 286 34.34 53.29 0.69
N ASP A 287 35.36 52.46 0.40
CA ASP A 287 36.74 52.65 0.90
C ASP A 287 37.70 53.29 -0.13
N ALA A 288 37.22 53.56 -1.36
CA ALA A 288 37.99 54.24 -2.42
C ALA A 288 37.99 55.78 -2.30
N GLY A 289 37.58 56.32 -1.14
CA GLY A 289 37.32 57.74 -0.91
C GLY A 289 38.36 58.46 -0.03
N ALA A 290 39.61 57.97 0.06
CA ALA A 290 40.64 58.65 0.85
C ALA A 290 42.11 58.35 0.43
N ASP A 291 42.45 58.27 -0.85
CA ASP A 291 43.75 58.81 -1.29
C ASP A 291 43.86 59.01 -2.82
N ALA A 292 44.75 59.93 -3.18
CA ALA A 292 44.90 60.67 -4.43
C ALA A 292 44.85 59.91 -5.78
N GLY A 293 44.26 60.60 -6.77
CA GLY A 293 45.05 61.16 -7.88
C GLY A 293 45.36 60.27 -9.09
N ALA A 294 44.68 60.59 -10.20
CA ALA A 294 45.16 60.45 -11.57
C ALA A 294 45.69 59.08 -12.01
N HIS A 295 44.77 58.22 -12.49
CA HIS A 295 44.92 57.50 -13.75
C HIS A 295 43.53 57.01 -14.15
N ALA A 296 42.83 57.85 -14.92
CA ALA A 296 41.74 57.37 -15.75
C ALA A 296 42.31 56.39 -16.78
N ASP A 297 41.47 55.45 -17.21
CA ASP A 297 41.68 54.50 -18.32
C ASP A 297 42.21 53.10 -17.93
N ALA A 298 41.34 52.28 -17.30
CA ALA A 298 41.40 50.80 -17.34
C ALA A 298 40.20 50.08 -16.66
N GLY A 299 39.21 50.78 -16.08
CA GLY A 299 38.11 50.14 -15.33
C GLY A 299 36.68 50.41 -15.85
N ALA A 300 36.53 51.11 -16.97
CA ALA A 300 35.21 51.56 -17.44
C ALA A 300 34.50 50.56 -18.36
N ASP A 301 35.19 49.59 -18.94
CA ASP A 301 34.62 48.66 -19.93
C ASP A 301 33.84 47.47 -19.35
N ALA A 302 33.88 47.23 -18.03
CA ALA A 302 33.02 46.23 -17.38
C ALA A 302 31.59 46.75 -17.11
N ARG A 303 31.35 48.07 -17.26
CA ARG A 303 30.06 48.71 -16.90
C ARG A 303 29.06 48.78 -18.05
N ALA A 304 29.42 48.38 -19.26
CA ALA A 304 28.52 48.51 -20.39
C ALA A 304 27.40 47.44 -20.41
N HIS A 305 27.55 46.29 -19.73
CA HIS A 305 26.57 45.18 -19.66
C HIS A 305 26.48 44.52 -18.25
N GLY A 306 27.00 45.15 -17.20
CA GLY A 306 27.42 44.47 -15.96
C GLY A 306 26.29 44.12 -14.97
N ALA A 307 25.81 42.87 -15.01
CA ALA A 307 25.04 42.30 -13.91
C ALA A 307 25.95 42.03 -12.69
N LEU A 308 25.48 42.37 -11.48
CA LEU A 308 26.24 42.13 -10.24
C LEU A 308 26.39 40.62 -10.02
N LEU A 309 27.63 40.14 -9.93
CA LEU A 309 27.96 38.75 -9.69
C LEU A 309 27.92 38.43 -8.19
N THR A 310 27.52 37.20 -7.86
CA THR A 310 27.47 36.70 -6.46
C THR A 310 28.59 35.71 -6.17
N GLU A 311 28.72 35.22 -4.93
CA GLU A 311 29.62 34.10 -4.62
C GLU A 311 29.03 32.73 -4.99
N ILE A 312 27.75 32.69 -5.40
CA ILE A 312 27.04 31.45 -5.71
C ILE A 312 27.36 31.02 -7.14
N PRO A 313 27.83 29.78 -7.37
CA PRO A 313 28.04 29.25 -8.72
C PRO A 313 26.71 29.11 -9.49
N SER A 314 26.71 29.38 -10.79
CA SER A 314 25.51 29.18 -11.64
C SER A 314 25.05 27.73 -11.65
N SER A 315 25.97 26.77 -11.48
CA SER A 315 25.62 25.35 -11.32
C SER A 315 24.70 25.10 -10.12
N ARG A 316 24.84 25.86 -9.03
CA ARG A 316 23.96 25.76 -7.86
C ARG A 316 22.56 26.32 -8.15
N VAL A 317 22.47 27.37 -8.96
CA VAL A 317 21.18 27.92 -9.42
C VAL A 317 20.44 26.90 -10.28
N VAL A 318 21.14 26.30 -11.26
CA VAL A 318 20.60 25.22 -12.09
C VAL A 318 20.13 24.05 -11.24
N GLU A 319 20.94 23.63 -10.26
CA GLU A 319 20.57 22.55 -9.34
C GLU A 319 19.27 22.85 -8.59
N LEU A 320 19.10 24.06 -8.05
CA LEU A 320 17.86 24.46 -7.36
C LEU A 320 16.66 24.57 -8.32
N GLN A 321 16.87 24.99 -9.57
CA GLN A 321 15.82 24.95 -10.59
C GLN A 321 15.42 23.52 -10.96
N ARG A 322 16.38 22.59 -11.05
CA ARG A 322 16.10 21.16 -11.30
C ARG A 322 15.21 20.59 -10.23
N ARG A 323 15.46 20.92 -8.96
CA ARG A 323 14.61 20.47 -7.84
C ARG A 323 13.16 20.92 -8.02
N LEU A 324 12.93 22.17 -8.41
CA LEU A 324 11.58 22.66 -8.72
C LEU A 324 10.97 21.87 -9.88
N ALA A 325 11.67 21.76 -11.01
CA ALA A 325 11.18 21.01 -12.17
C ALA A 325 10.81 19.57 -11.78
N TRP A 326 11.75 18.82 -11.21
CA TRP A 326 11.58 17.41 -10.82
C TRP A 326 10.49 17.15 -9.79
N THR A 327 10.08 18.16 -9.02
CA THR A 327 8.99 18.05 -8.04
C THR A 327 7.61 18.18 -8.70
N PHE A 328 7.50 18.89 -9.82
CA PHE A 328 6.21 19.25 -10.42
C PHE A 328 5.96 18.65 -11.81
N THR A 329 6.90 17.89 -12.37
CA THR A 329 6.83 17.37 -13.76
C THR A 329 6.48 15.89 -13.87
N ALA A 330 5.92 15.26 -12.83
CA ALA A 330 5.52 13.86 -12.90
C ALA A 330 4.45 13.61 -13.98
N GLU A 331 4.57 12.50 -14.70
CA GLU A 331 3.58 12.04 -15.67
C GLU A 331 2.57 11.12 -14.97
N ILE A 332 1.27 11.44 -15.01
CA ILE A 332 0.24 10.69 -14.30
C ILE A 332 -0.74 10.07 -15.30
N THR A 333 -0.88 8.75 -15.24
CA THR A 333 -1.72 7.98 -16.17
C THR A 333 -2.59 6.96 -15.43
N THR A 334 -3.61 6.45 -16.13
CA THR A 334 -4.49 5.38 -15.63
C THR A 334 -4.41 4.17 -16.54
N PHE A 335 -4.39 2.97 -15.98
CA PHE A 335 -4.42 1.72 -16.71
C PHE A 335 -5.44 0.74 -16.14
N GLU A 336 -6.20 0.10 -17.03
CA GLU A 336 -7.27 -0.85 -16.69
C GLU A 336 -7.04 -2.19 -17.40
N ARG A 337 -6.34 -3.12 -16.75
CA ARG A 337 -6.01 -4.41 -17.38
C ARG A 337 -7.25 -5.20 -17.83
N LYS A 338 -8.36 -5.10 -17.10
CA LYS A 338 -9.59 -5.88 -17.34
C LYS A 338 -10.34 -5.48 -18.60
N ARG A 339 -9.90 -4.42 -19.29
CA ARG A 339 -10.38 -4.06 -20.63
C ARG A 339 -9.78 -4.93 -21.73
N PHE A 340 -8.69 -5.65 -21.45
CA PHE A 340 -7.95 -6.43 -22.45
C PHE A 340 -8.03 -7.93 -22.17
N ALA A 341 -8.50 -8.70 -23.15
CA ALA A 341 -8.77 -10.13 -23.01
C ALA A 341 -7.50 -10.99 -22.88
N ASN A 342 -6.36 -10.49 -23.34
CA ASN A 342 -5.06 -11.17 -23.25
C ASN A 342 -4.24 -10.81 -22.00
N LEU A 343 -4.80 -10.00 -21.10
CA LEU A 343 -4.26 -9.80 -19.76
C LEU A 343 -5.07 -10.61 -18.75
N SER A 344 -4.48 -10.94 -17.61
CA SER A 344 -5.18 -11.68 -16.55
C SER A 344 -6.45 -10.93 -16.11
N ASP A 345 -7.52 -11.67 -15.80
CA ASP A 345 -8.77 -11.15 -15.20
C ASP A 345 -8.83 -11.37 -13.68
N GLU A 346 -7.85 -12.08 -13.11
CA GLU A 346 -7.92 -12.58 -11.74
C GLU A 346 -8.02 -11.43 -10.74
N ALA A 347 -9.03 -11.41 -9.87
CA ALA A 347 -9.24 -10.33 -8.92
C ALA A 347 -8.25 -10.36 -7.73
N ASN A 348 -6.96 -10.12 -7.98
CA ASN A 348 -5.92 -9.93 -6.97
C ASN A 348 -4.95 -8.80 -7.36
N LYS A 349 -4.26 -8.23 -6.35
CA LYS A 349 -3.34 -7.10 -6.51
C LYS A 349 -2.10 -7.48 -7.33
N ALA A 350 -1.55 -8.67 -7.07
CA ALA A 350 -0.38 -9.20 -7.77
C ALA A 350 -0.57 -9.22 -9.28
N MET A 351 -1.72 -9.68 -9.77
CA MET A 351 -2.01 -9.73 -11.21
C MET A 351 -2.24 -8.36 -11.82
N ASN A 352 -2.74 -7.40 -11.04
CA ASN A 352 -2.81 -6.02 -11.52
C ASN A 352 -1.41 -5.43 -11.78
N LEU A 353 -0.49 -5.64 -10.83
CA LEU A 353 0.92 -5.24 -10.97
C LEU A 353 1.61 -5.99 -12.11
N ASN A 354 1.49 -7.32 -12.14
CA ASN A 354 2.13 -8.17 -13.15
C ASN A 354 1.70 -7.81 -14.58
N SER A 355 0.41 -7.53 -14.79
CA SER A 355 -0.11 -7.11 -16.10
C SER A 355 0.57 -5.83 -16.59
N TYR A 356 0.78 -4.83 -15.74
CA TYR A 356 1.45 -3.60 -16.16
C TYR A 356 2.96 -3.77 -16.30
N ILE A 357 3.62 -4.46 -15.34
CA ILE A 357 5.06 -4.72 -15.39
C ILE A 357 5.44 -5.49 -16.65
N GLY A 358 4.61 -6.46 -17.06
CA GLY A 358 4.82 -7.24 -18.28
C GLY A 358 4.75 -6.42 -19.57
N LEU A 359 4.19 -5.21 -19.52
CA LEU A 359 4.10 -4.28 -20.64
C LEU A 359 5.27 -3.27 -20.70
N LEU A 360 6.08 -3.15 -19.64
CA LEU A 360 7.16 -2.15 -19.57
C LEU A 360 8.16 -2.30 -20.72
N GLY A 361 8.39 -1.19 -21.42
CA GLY A 361 9.27 -1.10 -22.60
C GLY A 361 8.61 -1.53 -23.91
N GLY A 362 7.29 -1.76 -23.93
CA GLY A 362 6.56 -2.19 -25.11
C GLY A 362 5.66 -1.12 -25.73
N ALA A 363 5.31 -1.32 -26.99
CA ALA A 363 4.33 -0.55 -27.74
C ALA A 363 3.23 -1.51 -28.24
N TYR A 364 1.97 -1.11 -28.10
CA TYR A 364 0.81 -1.99 -28.28
C TYR A 364 -0.28 -1.31 -29.10
N ALA A 365 -0.84 -2.03 -30.07
CA ALA A 365 -2.06 -1.65 -30.76
C ALA A 365 -3.26 -2.42 -30.18
N PHE A 366 -4.43 -1.79 -30.19
CA PHE A 366 -5.69 -2.38 -29.78
C PHE A 366 -6.27 -3.16 -30.95
N ASP A 367 -6.45 -4.47 -30.76
CA ASP A 367 -6.97 -5.36 -31.79
C ASP A 367 -8.28 -5.98 -31.29
N GLU A 368 -9.36 -5.83 -32.05
CA GLU A 368 -10.67 -6.36 -31.67
C GLU A 368 -10.80 -7.82 -32.08
N THR A 369 -11.02 -8.70 -31.10
CA THR A 369 -11.19 -10.14 -31.33
C THR A 369 -12.56 -10.63 -30.88
N ALA A 370 -12.92 -11.85 -31.26
CA ALA A 370 -14.14 -12.49 -30.75
C ALA A 370 -14.18 -12.64 -29.21
N SER A 371 -13.02 -12.56 -28.54
CA SER A 371 -12.91 -12.63 -27.07
C SER A 371 -12.88 -11.25 -26.40
N GLY A 372 -12.91 -10.16 -27.18
CA GLY A 372 -12.74 -8.78 -26.74
C GLY A 372 -11.46 -8.13 -27.29
N THR A 373 -11.23 -6.87 -26.93
CA THR A 373 -10.03 -6.12 -27.28
C THR A 373 -8.79 -6.80 -26.69
N ILE A 374 -7.70 -6.92 -27.46
CA ILE A 374 -6.40 -7.40 -27.00
C ILE A 374 -5.31 -6.34 -27.24
N LEU A 375 -4.24 -6.41 -26.44
CA LEU A 375 -3.01 -5.65 -26.69
C LEU A 375 -2.07 -6.47 -27.57
N ARG A 376 -1.93 -6.08 -28.84
CA ARG A 376 -0.96 -6.71 -29.76
C ARG A 376 0.30 -5.85 -29.83
N THR A 377 1.45 -6.45 -29.55
CA THR A 377 2.73 -5.76 -29.67
C THR A 377 2.95 -5.25 -31.11
N VAL A 378 3.39 -4.00 -31.23
CA VAL A 378 3.82 -3.38 -32.49
C VAL A 378 5.28 -2.96 -32.40
N THR A 379 5.99 -3.01 -33.53
CA THR A 379 7.41 -2.65 -33.60
C THR A 379 7.63 -1.14 -33.69
N ASP A 380 6.68 -0.41 -34.28
CA ASP A 380 6.74 1.04 -34.43
C ASP A 380 5.83 1.72 -33.38
N PRO A 381 6.39 2.40 -32.37
CA PRO A 381 5.62 3.14 -31.37
C PRO A 381 4.70 4.22 -31.95
N ALA A 382 4.99 4.78 -33.14
CA ALA A 382 4.13 5.78 -33.76
C ALA A 382 2.78 5.23 -34.23
N THR A 383 2.70 3.90 -34.40
CA THR A 383 1.48 3.17 -34.79
C THR A 383 0.76 2.52 -33.61
N ALA A 384 1.24 2.76 -32.38
CA ALA A 384 0.71 2.14 -31.17
C ALA A 384 -0.43 2.97 -30.57
N ASP A 385 -1.46 2.29 -30.07
CA ASP A 385 -2.54 2.88 -29.27
C ASP A 385 -2.13 3.06 -27.80
N LEU A 386 -1.15 2.28 -27.33
CA LEU A 386 -0.58 2.35 -26.00
C LEU A 386 0.93 2.13 -26.05
N VAL A 387 1.70 3.11 -25.59
CA VAL A 387 3.14 2.96 -25.34
C VAL A 387 3.35 2.89 -23.84
N VAL A 388 4.06 1.87 -23.37
CA VAL A 388 4.46 1.72 -21.98
C VAL A 388 5.98 1.81 -21.92
N PRO A 389 6.54 3.00 -21.59
CA PRO A 389 7.99 3.17 -21.62
C PRO A 389 8.74 2.26 -20.65
N ALA A 390 9.99 1.96 -20.98
CA ALA A 390 10.87 1.21 -20.10
C ALA A 390 11.14 2.01 -18.81
N SER A 391 11.45 1.30 -17.73
CA SER A 391 11.77 1.90 -16.43
C SER A 391 12.79 1.03 -15.73
N ASP A 392 13.83 1.64 -15.16
CA ASP A 392 14.89 0.94 -14.43
C ASP A 392 14.45 0.53 -13.03
N TYR A 393 13.53 1.32 -12.48
CA TYR A 393 12.94 1.11 -11.16
C TYR A 393 11.42 1.12 -11.22
N VAL A 394 10.80 0.26 -10.41
CA VAL A 394 9.36 0.26 -10.16
C VAL A 394 9.13 0.50 -8.68
N LEU A 395 8.31 1.49 -8.34
CA LEU A 395 7.80 1.70 -6.98
C LEU A 395 6.37 1.17 -6.90
N THR A 396 6.13 0.13 -6.12
CA THR A 396 4.75 -0.26 -5.80
C THR A 396 4.26 0.60 -4.63
N LEU A 397 3.05 1.16 -4.68
CA LEU A 397 2.49 2.04 -3.66
C LEU A 397 1.01 1.70 -3.41
N ASP A 398 0.61 1.43 -2.17
CA ASP A 398 -0.79 1.08 -1.87
C ASP A 398 -1.68 2.32 -2.01
N ALA A 399 -2.92 2.14 -2.47
CA ALA A 399 -3.87 3.25 -2.72
C ALA A 399 -4.24 4.08 -1.49
N ASP A 400 -3.89 3.63 -0.28
CA ASP A 400 -4.10 4.32 1.01
C ASP A 400 -2.77 4.67 1.71
N SER A 401 -1.70 4.82 0.94
CA SER A 401 -0.36 5.11 1.44
C SER A 401 0.15 6.46 0.93
N VAL A 402 0.78 7.21 1.83
CA VAL A 402 1.34 8.52 1.55
C VAL A 402 2.85 8.46 1.71
N LEU A 403 3.56 9.02 0.73
CA LEU A 403 5.01 9.17 0.75
C LEU A 403 5.40 10.56 1.24
N LEU A 404 6.42 10.64 2.09
CA LEU A 404 7.09 11.90 2.38
C LEU A 404 8.02 12.27 1.22
N ARG A 405 8.40 13.55 1.15
CA ARG A 405 9.39 14.04 0.18
C ARG A 405 10.72 13.27 0.29
N ASP A 406 11.53 13.34 -0.75
CA ASP A 406 12.79 12.62 -0.93
C ASP A 406 12.68 11.08 -0.94
N TYR A 407 11.48 10.47 -0.86
CA TYR A 407 11.33 9.01 -0.80
C TYR A 407 12.03 8.35 -2.00
N CYS A 408 11.71 8.81 -3.21
CA CYS A 408 12.27 8.28 -4.45
C CYS A 408 13.79 8.50 -4.53
N LEU A 409 14.26 9.73 -4.36
CA LEU A 409 15.71 10.04 -4.43
C LEU A 409 16.53 9.23 -3.45
N ARG A 410 16.13 9.17 -2.18
CA ARG A 410 16.92 8.49 -1.14
C ARG A 410 17.03 6.99 -1.39
N LEU A 411 15.93 6.37 -1.82
CA LEU A 411 15.90 4.93 -2.05
C LEU A 411 16.61 4.55 -3.35
N VAL A 412 16.44 5.32 -4.42
CA VAL A 412 17.18 5.09 -5.67
C VAL A 412 18.67 5.33 -5.47
N TYR A 413 19.05 6.44 -4.83
CA TYR A 413 20.45 6.71 -4.46
C TYR A 413 21.05 5.55 -3.66
N PHE A 414 20.32 5.04 -2.66
CA PHE A 414 20.76 3.89 -1.88
C PHE A 414 20.99 2.66 -2.76
N LEU A 415 20.05 2.33 -3.66
CA LEU A 415 20.21 1.21 -4.58
C LEU A 415 21.42 1.38 -5.48
N GLU A 416 21.66 2.59 -5.98
CA GLU A 416 22.72 2.92 -6.95
C GLU A 416 24.13 2.95 -6.36
N GLN A 417 24.27 2.93 -5.04
CA GLN A 417 25.59 2.76 -4.44
C GLN A 417 26.22 1.42 -4.85
N PRO A 418 27.52 1.38 -5.19
CA PRO A 418 28.19 0.18 -5.68
C PRO A 418 28.04 -1.05 -4.77
N GLU A 419 28.10 -0.86 -3.46
CA GLU A 419 27.91 -1.89 -2.44
C GLU A 419 26.48 -2.48 -2.43
N ASN A 420 25.51 -1.73 -2.95
CA ASN A 420 24.10 -2.11 -3.00
C ASN A 420 23.68 -2.62 -4.39
N ALA A 421 24.62 -2.89 -5.29
CA ALA A 421 24.35 -3.44 -6.62
C ALA A 421 23.59 -4.78 -6.60
N ARG A 422 23.64 -5.52 -5.48
CA ARG A 422 22.89 -6.77 -5.25
C ARG A 422 21.65 -6.61 -4.35
N VAL A 423 21.22 -5.38 -4.09
CA VAL A 423 19.92 -5.11 -3.47
C VAL A 423 18.87 -4.99 -4.57
N ALA A 424 17.88 -5.88 -4.55
CA ALA A 424 16.77 -5.86 -5.49
C ALA A 424 15.67 -4.88 -5.06
N VAL A 425 15.36 -4.88 -3.77
CA VAL A 425 14.25 -4.14 -3.17
C VAL A 425 14.78 -3.32 -2.01
N THR A 426 14.48 -2.03 -2.03
CA THR A 426 14.60 -1.15 -0.86
C THR A 426 13.24 -0.56 -0.53
N GLN A 427 12.90 -0.48 0.75
CA GLN A 427 11.60 -0.01 1.21
C GLN A 427 11.74 0.71 2.55
N THR A 428 10.81 1.59 2.88
CA THR A 428 10.61 1.94 4.29
C THR A 428 9.39 1.18 4.79
N PRO A 429 9.52 0.28 5.80
CA PRO A 429 8.35 -0.30 6.44
C PRO A 429 7.41 0.83 6.87
N TYR A 430 6.18 0.81 6.34
CA TYR A 430 5.25 1.90 6.51
C TYR A 430 4.94 2.12 7.99
N SER A 431 4.77 3.39 8.36
CA SER A 431 4.33 3.81 9.68
C SER A 431 2.84 4.11 9.68
N SER A 432 2.22 4.14 10.85
CA SER A 432 0.81 4.52 10.97
C SER A 432 0.62 6.02 11.00
N PHE A 433 -0.48 6.49 10.40
CA PHE A 433 -0.96 7.86 10.60
C PHE A 433 -1.34 8.10 12.07
N ARG A 434 -1.13 9.32 12.54
CA ARG A 434 -1.43 9.73 13.92
C ARG A 434 -2.77 10.42 14.00
N GLY A 435 -3.44 10.29 15.15
CA GLY A 435 -4.71 10.97 15.39
C GLY A 435 -5.94 10.11 15.11
N ALA A 436 -5.74 8.79 15.00
CA ALA A 436 -6.77 7.77 14.81
C ALA A 436 -8.02 8.02 15.67
N ALA A 437 -9.20 7.97 15.05
CA ALA A 437 -10.47 8.30 15.69
C ALA A 437 -10.98 7.19 16.62
N THR A 438 -10.52 5.95 16.42
CA THR A 438 -10.93 4.79 17.21
C THR A 438 -9.79 4.20 18.04
N ARG A 439 -10.14 3.51 19.13
CA ARG A 439 -9.14 2.83 19.99
C ARG A 439 -8.47 1.66 19.29
N ILE A 440 -9.19 0.97 18.41
CA ILE A 440 -8.70 -0.20 17.69
C ILE A 440 -7.68 0.19 16.61
N GLU A 441 -7.97 1.25 15.85
CA GLU A 441 -7.07 1.82 14.86
C GLU A 441 -5.77 2.30 15.48
N ARG A 442 -5.86 3.08 16.57
CA ARG A 442 -4.70 3.51 17.36
C ARG A 442 -3.82 2.31 17.75
N LEU A 443 -4.42 1.20 18.17
CA LEU A 443 -3.67 0.03 18.60
C LEU A 443 -3.12 -0.80 17.43
N ALA A 444 -3.86 -0.87 16.32
CA ALA A 444 -3.37 -1.43 15.07
C ALA A 444 -2.13 -0.65 14.61
N GLY A 445 -2.18 0.69 14.61
CA GLY A 445 -1.04 1.58 14.36
C GLY A 445 0.13 1.34 15.30
N ALA A 446 -0.13 1.13 16.60
CA ALA A 446 0.93 0.80 17.55
C ALA A 446 1.67 -0.50 17.17
N THR A 447 0.95 -1.53 16.72
CA THR A 447 1.60 -2.76 16.25
C THR A 447 2.39 -2.56 14.95
N THR A 448 1.89 -1.72 14.04
CA THR A 448 2.57 -1.34 12.79
C THR A 448 3.88 -0.59 13.06
N ASP A 449 3.86 0.41 13.94
CA ASP A 449 5.05 1.21 14.25
C ASP A 449 6.16 0.40 14.93
N ILE A 450 5.79 -0.65 15.68
CA ILE A 450 6.74 -1.62 16.23
C ILE A 450 7.33 -2.49 15.12
N GLN A 451 6.55 -2.89 14.12
CA GLN A 451 7.07 -3.65 12.98
C GLN A 451 8.17 -2.88 12.26
N HIS A 452 8.05 -1.55 12.11
CA HIS A 452 9.14 -0.74 11.56
C HIS A 452 10.48 -1.04 12.25
N ILE A 453 10.54 -1.02 13.59
CA ILE A 453 11.78 -1.36 14.35
C ILE A 453 12.25 -2.78 14.02
N LEU A 454 11.34 -3.77 14.06
CA LEU A 454 11.71 -5.17 13.82
C LEU A 454 12.24 -5.41 12.40
N HIS A 455 11.67 -4.74 11.40
CA HIS A 455 12.13 -4.80 10.02
C HIS A 455 13.52 -4.18 9.83
N GLN A 456 13.84 -3.11 10.57
CA GLN A 456 15.22 -2.61 10.58
C GLN A 456 16.20 -3.65 11.14
N GLY A 457 15.79 -4.37 12.18
CA GLY A 457 16.50 -5.52 12.73
C GLY A 457 16.69 -6.68 11.77
N MET A 458 15.66 -7.00 11.00
CA MET A 458 15.74 -8.05 9.99
C MET A 458 16.78 -7.70 8.91
N SER A 459 16.87 -6.45 8.47
CA SER A 459 17.90 -6.05 7.50
C SER A 459 19.32 -6.13 8.07
N ARG A 460 19.53 -5.88 9.37
CA ARG A 460 20.83 -6.10 10.03
C ARG A 460 21.32 -7.54 9.93
N HIS A 461 20.40 -8.48 9.82
CA HIS A 461 20.65 -9.92 9.82
C HIS A 461 20.30 -10.60 8.48
N ASN A 462 20.22 -9.84 7.37
CA ASN A 462 19.86 -10.35 6.04
C ASN A 462 18.53 -11.14 6.00
N ALA A 463 17.63 -10.86 6.94
CA ALA A 463 16.36 -11.53 7.15
C ALA A 463 15.16 -10.73 6.57
N THR A 464 15.42 -9.68 5.78
CA THR A 464 14.38 -8.82 5.22
C THR A 464 13.45 -9.59 4.28
N PHE A 465 12.15 -9.33 4.43
CA PHE A 465 11.13 -9.58 3.43
C PHE A 465 10.63 -8.24 2.86
N TRP A 466 10.15 -8.28 1.63
CA TRP A 466 9.28 -7.26 1.04
C TRP A 466 7.90 -7.36 1.72
N VAL A 467 7.41 -6.25 2.28
CA VAL A 467 6.30 -6.23 3.26
C VAL A 467 4.96 -5.69 2.75
N GLY A 468 4.75 -5.67 1.44
CA GLY A 468 3.58 -5.02 0.86
C GLY A 468 3.99 -3.95 -0.14
N ALA A 469 3.09 -3.01 -0.41
CA ALA A 469 3.49 -1.85 -1.18
C ALA A 469 4.44 -0.94 -0.39
N ASN A 470 4.96 0.04 -1.09
CA ASN A 470 5.86 1.11 -0.67
C ASN A 470 7.32 0.63 -0.72
N ALA A 471 7.72 0.07 -1.87
CA ALA A 471 9.07 -0.43 -2.11
C ALA A 471 9.55 -0.06 -3.51
N VAL A 472 10.76 0.47 -3.61
CA VAL A 472 11.48 0.69 -4.87
C VAL A 472 12.21 -0.60 -5.24
N ILE A 473 11.90 -1.10 -6.42
CA ILE A 473 12.33 -2.40 -6.92
C ILE A 473 13.11 -2.19 -8.22
N ARG A 474 14.26 -2.84 -8.34
CA ARG A 474 14.99 -2.89 -9.62
C ARG A 474 14.19 -3.70 -10.63
N THR A 475 13.87 -3.13 -11.79
CA THR A 475 13.14 -3.83 -12.85
C THR A 475 13.88 -5.09 -13.30
N ARG A 476 15.22 -5.05 -13.37
CA ARG A 476 16.03 -6.25 -13.69
C ARG A 476 15.87 -7.38 -12.66
N ALA A 477 15.68 -7.07 -11.38
CA ALA A 477 15.48 -8.08 -10.36
C ALA A 477 14.11 -8.75 -10.47
N LEU A 478 13.08 -8.01 -10.89
CA LEU A 478 11.78 -8.59 -11.23
C LEU A 478 11.91 -9.52 -12.44
N ARG A 479 12.60 -9.09 -13.49
CA ARG A 479 12.84 -9.92 -14.69
C ARG A 479 13.56 -11.24 -14.38
N ASP A 480 14.48 -11.26 -13.43
CA ASP A 480 15.17 -12.49 -13.01
C ASP A 480 14.22 -13.54 -12.40
N ILE A 481 13.07 -13.12 -11.86
CA ILE A 481 12.06 -14.01 -11.24
C ILE A 481 10.79 -14.16 -12.10
N GLU A 482 10.86 -13.79 -13.37
CA GLU A 482 9.74 -13.89 -14.30
C GLU A 482 9.31 -15.35 -14.51
N GLU A 483 8.03 -15.63 -14.30
CA GLU A 483 7.39 -16.88 -14.67
C GLU A 483 6.30 -16.61 -15.72
N VAL A 484 6.24 -17.43 -16.77
CA VAL A 484 5.22 -17.32 -17.83
C VAL A 484 4.24 -18.47 -17.69
N GLU A 485 2.95 -18.16 -17.65
CA GLU A 485 1.86 -19.15 -17.69
C GLU A 485 0.92 -18.87 -18.86
N THR A 486 0.49 -19.92 -19.56
CA THR A 486 -0.52 -19.79 -20.62
C THR A 486 -1.92 -19.93 -20.03
N VAL A 487 -2.69 -18.83 -20.04
CA VAL A 487 -4.08 -18.81 -19.57
C VAL A 487 -4.98 -18.41 -20.74
N GLY A 488 -5.96 -19.27 -21.07
CA GLY A 488 -6.92 -18.96 -22.15
C GLY A 488 -6.29 -18.81 -23.55
N GLY A 489 -5.11 -19.38 -23.78
CA GLY A 489 -4.37 -19.25 -25.05
C GLY A 489 -3.44 -18.02 -25.12
N PHE A 490 -3.38 -17.21 -24.07
CA PHE A 490 -2.48 -16.06 -23.96
C PHE A 490 -1.37 -16.31 -22.95
N GLU A 491 -0.18 -15.79 -23.22
CA GLU A 491 0.92 -15.79 -22.26
C GLU A 491 0.73 -14.68 -21.23
N VAL A 492 0.68 -15.06 -19.95
CA VAL A 492 0.58 -14.16 -18.82
C VAL A 492 1.89 -14.23 -18.04
N LYS A 493 2.59 -13.10 -17.98
CA LYS A 493 3.82 -12.95 -17.20
C LYS A 493 3.50 -12.70 -15.73
N ARG A 494 4.25 -13.34 -14.83
CA ARG A 494 4.14 -13.19 -13.38
C ARG A 494 5.51 -12.91 -12.79
N TYR A 495 5.57 -11.83 -12.01
CA TYR A 495 6.76 -11.40 -11.28
C TYR A 495 6.49 -11.47 -9.78
N VAL A 496 5.33 -10.96 -9.36
CA VAL A 496 4.81 -11.04 -8.00
C VAL A 496 3.94 -12.29 -7.88
N GLN A 497 4.35 -13.22 -7.02
CA GLN A 497 3.76 -14.56 -6.90
C GLN A 497 2.38 -14.53 -6.26
N ASP A 498 1.33 -14.98 -6.95
CA ASP A 498 -0.06 -14.84 -6.51
C ASP A 498 -0.64 -16.10 -5.83
N ARG A 499 0.21 -17.11 -5.58
CA ARG A 499 -0.17 -18.38 -4.94
C ARG A 499 -0.59 -18.19 -3.49
N THR A 500 0.06 -17.28 -2.78
CA THR A 500 -0.24 -16.92 -1.39
C THR A 500 -0.88 -15.53 -1.33
N VAL A 501 -1.63 -15.25 -0.27
CA VAL A 501 -2.27 -13.93 -0.05
C VAL A 501 -1.31 -12.88 0.57
N ILE A 502 -0.02 -13.23 0.63
CA ILE A 502 1.11 -12.40 1.07
C ILE A 502 2.21 -12.50 0.00
N GLU A 503 1.81 -12.24 -1.24
CA GLU A 503 2.56 -12.37 -2.48
C GLU A 503 3.97 -11.74 -2.44
N ASP A 504 4.09 -10.61 -1.75
CA ASP A 504 5.32 -9.83 -1.63
C ASP A 504 6.39 -10.59 -0.82
N THR A 505 5.94 -11.24 0.26
CA THR A 505 6.79 -12.07 1.13
C THR A 505 7.26 -13.32 0.39
N GLU A 506 6.42 -13.90 -0.46
CA GLU A 506 6.81 -15.06 -1.28
C GLU A 506 7.84 -14.67 -2.35
N SER A 507 7.61 -13.56 -3.05
CA SER A 507 8.50 -13.04 -4.10
C SER A 507 9.90 -12.68 -3.54
N SER A 508 9.98 -12.31 -2.26
CA SER A 508 11.26 -12.10 -1.57
C SER A 508 12.14 -13.36 -1.50
N VAL A 509 11.52 -14.54 -1.43
CA VAL A 509 12.25 -15.83 -1.44
C VAL A 509 12.79 -16.09 -2.84
N ASP A 510 12.03 -15.80 -3.89
CA ASP A 510 12.45 -15.96 -5.29
C ASP A 510 13.62 -15.05 -5.65
N LEU A 511 13.55 -13.77 -5.26
CA LEU A 511 14.66 -12.84 -5.40
C LEU A 511 15.92 -13.40 -4.74
N GLY A 512 15.80 -13.91 -3.51
CA GLY A 512 16.92 -14.50 -2.81
C GLY A 512 17.43 -15.82 -3.41
N MET A 513 16.63 -16.55 -4.21
CA MET A 513 17.11 -17.72 -4.97
C MET A 513 18.07 -17.28 -6.07
N HIS A 514 17.84 -16.09 -6.64
CA HIS A 514 18.65 -15.44 -7.68
C HIS A 514 19.79 -14.57 -7.09
N GLY A 515 20.09 -14.74 -5.80
CA GLY A 515 21.19 -14.05 -5.12
C GLY A 515 20.93 -12.56 -4.87
N TRP A 516 19.67 -12.13 -4.87
CA TRP A 516 19.31 -10.77 -4.51
C TRP A 516 19.10 -10.62 -3.00
N SER A 517 19.42 -9.43 -2.50
CA SER A 517 19.15 -9.01 -1.13
C SER A 517 18.06 -7.95 -1.07
N LEU A 518 17.46 -7.79 0.10
CA LEU A 518 16.40 -6.82 0.37
C LEU A 518 16.76 -6.00 1.61
N VAL A 519 16.50 -4.70 1.58
CA VAL A 519 16.86 -3.77 2.66
C VAL A 519 15.68 -2.89 3.06
N ASN A 520 15.50 -2.72 4.36
CA ASN A 520 14.65 -1.66 4.89
C ASN A 520 15.49 -0.40 5.09
N TYR A 521 15.19 0.67 4.37
CA TYR A 521 15.82 1.96 4.55
C TYR A 521 15.48 2.49 5.97
N PRO A 522 16.45 3.01 6.76
CA PRO A 522 16.24 3.32 8.18
C PRO A 522 15.20 4.39 8.49
N GLU A 523 14.97 5.32 7.57
CA GLU A 523 14.08 6.46 7.79
C GLU A 523 12.60 6.10 7.62
N ARG A 524 11.72 6.89 8.24
CA ARG A 524 10.26 6.79 8.12
C ARG A 524 9.78 7.74 7.03
N LEU A 525 9.66 7.23 5.80
CA LEU A 525 9.28 8.04 4.64
C LEU A 525 7.96 7.58 3.99
N SER A 526 7.34 6.52 4.50
CA SER A 526 6.05 6.01 4.02
C SER A 526 5.08 5.75 5.17
N TYR A 527 3.83 6.12 4.96
CA TYR A 527 2.74 6.01 5.93
C TYR A 527 1.51 5.36 5.29
N SER A 528 0.80 4.52 6.04
CA SER A 528 -0.37 3.80 5.53
C SER A 528 -1.50 3.74 6.55
N ALA A 529 -2.73 3.70 6.05
CA ALA A 529 -3.92 3.63 6.88
C ALA A 529 -4.01 2.28 7.62
N THR A 530 -4.49 2.33 8.87
CA THR A 530 -4.71 1.13 9.68
C THR A 530 -6.20 0.86 9.85
N PRO A 531 -6.63 -0.40 10.06
CA PRO A 531 -8.06 -0.72 10.10
C PRO A 531 -8.82 0.07 11.17
N PRO A 532 -9.88 0.82 10.79
CA PRO A 532 -10.58 1.69 11.72
C PRO A 532 -11.62 0.95 12.58
N ASP A 533 -11.92 -0.33 12.29
CA ASP A 533 -12.86 -1.16 13.03
C ASP A 533 -12.46 -2.65 13.07
N PHE A 534 -13.18 -3.43 13.88
CA PHE A 534 -12.89 -4.85 14.07
C PHE A 534 -13.16 -5.69 12.83
N GLY A 535 -14.17 -5.37 12.02
CA GLY A 535 -14.50 -6.12 10.81
C GLY A 535 -13.39 -6.04 9.76
N SER A 536 -12.93 -4.83 9.46
CA SER A 536 -11.79 -4.58 8.58
C SER A 536 -10.49 -5.20 9.12
N LEU A 537 -10.27 -5.14 10.44
CA LEU A 537 -9.11 -5.77 11.09
C LEU A 537 -9.13 -7.30 10.96
N ILE A 538 -10.29 -7.95 11.13
CA ILE A 538 -10.44 -9.40 10.95
C ILE A 538 -9.97 -9.82 9.57
N VAL A 539 -10.41 -9.11 8.52
CA VAL A 539 -10.04 -9.43 7.14
C VAL A 539 -8.53 -9.30 6.94
N GLN A 540 -7.95 -8.18 7.39
CA GLN A 540 -6.51 -7.93 7.26
C GLN A 540 -5.68 -8.99 7.99
N ARG A 541 -5.98 -9.27 9.27
CA ARG A 541 -5.16 -10.16 10.11
C ARG A 541 -5.33 -11.63 9.73
N ARG A 542 -6.52 -12.03 9.29
CA ARG A 542 -6.75 -13.38 8.75
C ARG A 542 -5.92 -13.61 7.49
N ARG A 543 -5.77 -12.61 6.63
CA ARG A 543 -4.92 -12.67 5.43
C ARG A 543 -3.46 -12.91 5.82
N TRP A 544 -2.93 -12.12 6.76
CA TRP A 544 -1.54 -12.28 7.22
C TRP A 544 -1.27 -13.62 7.89
N ALA A 545 -2.27 -14.16 8.62
CA ALA A 545 -2.19 -15.50 9.20
C ALA A 545 -2.26 -16.63 8.15
N ASN A 546 -2.79 -16.36 6.95
CA ASN A 546 -3.00 -17.33 5.88
C ASN A 546 -1.89 -17.30 4.81
N GLY A 547 -0.63 -17.51 5.17
CA GLY A 547 0.40 -17.51 4.12
C GLY A 547 1.80 -17.96 4.52
N GLY A 548 2.28 -17.53 5.70
CA GLY A 548 3.67 -17.79 6.07
C GLY A 548 4.05 -19.27 6.07
N LEU A 549 3.14 -20.17 6.50
CA LEU A 549 3.37 -21.62 6.45
C LEU A 549 3.48 -22.19 5.03
N LEU A 550 2.85 -21.57 4.03
CA LEU A 550 2.94 -21.99 2.61
C LEU A 550 4.29 -21.60 1.99
N ILE A 551 4.91 -20.54 2.49
CA ILE A 551 6.20 -20.03 2.00
C ILE A 551 7.36 -20.81 2.65
N LEU A 552 7.18 -21.29 3.88
CA LEU A 552 8.25 -21.95 4.65
C LEU A 552 8.97 -23.10 3.91
N PRO A 553 8.28 -24.05 3.22
CA PRO A 553 8.96 -25.09 2.46
C PRO A 553 9.85 -24.53 1.33
N LYS A 554 9.38 -23.48 0.65
CA LYS A 554 10.11 -22.79 -0.43
C LYS A 554 11.37 -22.13 0.12
N TYR A 555 11.28 -21.47 1.27
CA TYR A 555 12.44 -20.92 1.97
C TYR A 555 13.45 -21.99 2.41
N LEU A 556 12.99 -23.12 2.95
CA LEU A 556 13.90 -24.21 3.34
C LEU A 556 14.64 -24.80 2.13
N ARG A 557 14.00 -24.86 0.95
CA ARG A 557 14.67 -25.22 -0.30
C ARG A 557 15.74 -24.19 -0.67
N GLN A 558 15.44 -22.89 -0.61
CA GLN A 558 16.42 -21.83 -0.82
C GLN A 558 17.64 -21.98 0.08
N VAL A 559 17.44 -22.23 1.39
CA VAL A 559 18.55 -22.42 2.33
C VAL A 559 19.42 -23.62 1.95
N ARG A 560 18.80 -24.74 1.55
CA ARG A 560 19.54 -25.93 1.10
C ARG A 560 20.37 -25.66 -0.15
N GLU A 561 19.80 -24.98 -1.14
CA GLU A 561 20.49 -24.65 -2.38
C GLU A 561 21.63 -23.64 -2.17
N ARG A 562 21.41 -22.60 -1.36
CA ARG A 562 22.47 -21.65 -0.97
C ARG A 562 23.64 -22.37 -0.30
N ARG A 563 23.35 -23.29 0.65
CA ARG A 563 24.38 -24.12 1.29
C ARG A 563 25.08 -25.04 0.30
N ALA A 564 24.36 -25.61 -0.67
CA ALA A 564 24.95 -26.44 -1.72
C ALA A 564 25.91 -25.64 -2.62
N ARG A 565 25.66 -24.34 -2.82
CA ARG A 565 26.56 -23.40 -3.51
C ARG A 565 27.71 -22.88 -2.64
N GLY A 566 27.85 -23.36 -1.41
CA GLY A 566 28.87 -22.90 -0.47
C GLY A 566 28.57 -21.55 0.20
N GLU A 567 27.38 -20.99 0.00
CA GLU A 567 26.97 -19.76 0.66
C GLU A 567 26.64 -20.01 2.14
N ARG A 568 27.08 -19.09 3.01
CA ARG A 568 26.75 -19.14 4.44
C ARG A 568 25.38 -18.53 4.68
N VAL A 569 24.48 -19.31 5.28
CA VAL A 569 23.20 -18.83 5.81
C VAL A 569 23.29 -18.83 7.33
N GLY A 570 23.23 -17.64 7.94
CA GLY A 570 23.37 -17.49 9.39
C GLY A 570 22.21 -18.11 10.16
N ILE A 571 22.48 -18.64 11.36
CA ILE A 571 21.42 -19.19 12.22
C ILE A 571 20.41 -18.08 12.58
N VAL A 572 20.89 -16.87 12.88
CA VAL A 572 20.02 -15.73 13.20
C VAL A 572 19.14 -15.34 12.02
N GLU A 573 19.70 -15.29 10.80
CA GLU A 573 18.94 -15.04 9.56
C GLU A 573 17.80 -16.06 9.42
N MET A 574 18.12 -17.34 9.55
CA MET A 574 17.17 -18.43 9.43
C MET A 574 16.11 -18.37 10.54
N SER A 575 16.51 -18.17 11.78
CA SER A 575 15.60 -18.10 12.92
C SER A 575 14.62 -16.92 12.81
N LEU A 576 15.09 -15.74 12.39
CA LEU A 576 14.24 -14.58 12.17
C LEU A 576 13.23 -14.82 11.04
N ARG A 577 13.68 -15.37 9.90
CA ARG A 577 12.80 -15.65 8.75
C ARG A 577 11.75 -16.73 9.08
N VAL A 578 12.15 -17.81 9.76
CA VAL A 578 11.22 -18.86 10.22
C VAL A 578 10.22 -18.29 11.22
N ASN A 579 10.67 -17.48 12.19
CA ASN A 579 9.79 -16.83 13.14
C ASN A 579 8.78 -15.89 12.45
N TYR A 580 9.22 -15.10 11.47
CA TYR A 580 8.34 -14.22 10.70
C TYR A 580 7.20 -14.98 10.03
N MET A 581 7.51 -16.13 9.40
CA MET A 581 6.52 -16.94 8.67
C MET A 581 5.61 -17.80 9.56
N ALA A 582 6.12 -18.32 10.68
CA ALA A 582 5.42 -19.39 11.42
C ALA A 582 4.96 -18.98 12.83
N SER A 583 5.39 -17.82 13.35
CA SER A 583 5.05 -17.42 14.73
C SER A 583 3.57 -17.23 15.00
N ILE A 584 2.80 -16.74 14.03
CA ILE A 584 1.34 -16.61 14.17
C ILE A 584 0.71 -17.98 14.44
N ALA A 585 1.20 -19.04 13.79
CA ALA A 585 0.67 -20.39 13.94
C ALA A 585 0.93 -20.95 15.35
N TRP A 586 2.20 -21.05 15.76
CA TRP A 586 2.50 -21.64 17.07
C TRP A 586 2.10 -20.73 18.24
N ALA A 587 2.08 -19.40 18.08
CA ALA A 587 1.60 -18.51 19.13
C ALA A 587 0.10 -18.67 19.34
N SER A 588 -0.68 -18.80 18.26
CA SER A 588 -2.13 -18.98 18.35
C SER A 588 -2.50 -20.34 18.93
N PHE A 589 -1.91 -21.43 18.43
CA PHE A 589 -2.15 -22.77 18.99
C PHE A 589 -1.59 -22.88 20.41
N GLY A 590 -0.38 -22.37 20.66
CA GLY A 590 0.23 -22.37 21.98
C GLY A 590 -0.63 -21.66 23.02
N LEU A 591 -1.18 -20.50 22.68
CA LEU A 591 -2.08 -19.76 23.58
C LEU A 591 -3.40 -20.51 23.81
N ILE A 592 -3.97 -21.17 22.78
CA ILE A 592 -5.14 -22.04 22.98
C ILE A 592 -4.81 -23.18 23.93
N PHE A 593 -3.68 -23.85 23.77
CA PHE A 593 -3.27 -24.93 24.68
C PHE A 593 -3.13 -24.38 26.11
N LEU A 594 -2.45 -23.25 26.30
CA LEU A 594 -2.29 -22.63 27.61
C LEU A 594 -3.61 -22.19 28.26
N LEU A 595 -4.60 -21.80 27.46
CA LEU A 595 -5.90 -21.37 27.97
C LEU A 595 -6.83 -22.55 28.24
N ALA A 596 -6.98 -23.46 27.27
CA ALA A 596 -8.00 -24.50 27.28
C ALA A 596 -7.56 -25.79 27.99
N TYR A 597 -6.26 -26.12 27.95
CA TYR A 597 -5.76 -27.36 28.54
C TYR A 597 -5.42 -27.15 30.02
N PRO A 598 -6.00 -27.95 30.95
CA PRO A 598 -5.73 -27.81 32.38
C PRO A 598 -4.39 -28.46 32.74
N TYR A 599 -3.29 -27.77 32.40
CA TYR A 599 -1.94 -28.22 32.73
C TYR A 599 -1.74 -28.36 34.23
N ASP A 600 -0.96 -29.38 34.61
CA ASP A 600 -0.52 -29.58 35.98
C ASP A 600 0.19 -28.32 36.51
N SER A 601 -0.21 -27.85 37.69
CA SER A 601 0.31 -26.63 38.30
C SER A 601 1.81 -26.71 38.61
N ARG A 602 2.38 -27.91 38.68
CA ARG A 602 3.83 -28.12 38.83
C ARG A 602 4.63 -27.66 37.60
N LEU A 603 4.02 -27.64 36.41
CA LEU A 603 4.66 -27.16 35.18
C LEU A 603 4.74 -25.63 35.13
N LEU A 604 3.83 -24.94 35.85
CA LEU A 604 3.76 -23.48 35.90
C LEU A 604 4.84 -22.95 36.86
N SER A 605 6.05 -22.82 36.33
CA SER A 605 7.21 -22.30 37.04
C SER A 605 7.34 -20.79 36.90
N PRO A 606 7.74 -20.05 37.96
CA PRO A 606 8.09 -18.64 37.85
C PRO A 606 9.14 -18.35 36.77
N MET A 607 9.97 -19.34 36.42
CA MET A 607 10.98 -19.22 35.36
C MET A 607 10.36 -18.93 33.99
N VAL A 608 9.16 -19.45 33.69
CA VAL A 608 8.46 -19.16 32.42
C VAL A 608 8.10 -17.68 32.33
N LEU A 609 7.59 -17.11 33.44
CA LEU A 609 7.26 -15.68 33.52
C LEU A 609 8.52 -14.82 33.42
N LEU A 610 9.61 -15.22 34.09
CA LEU A 610 10.89 -14.53 34.03
C LEU A 610 11.54 -14.60 32.64
N ALA A 611 11.33 -15.68 31.88
CA ALA A 611 11.79 -15.78 30.49
C ALA A 611 11.04 -14.82 29.55
N ALA A 612 9.74 -14.59 29.80
CA ALA A 612 8.90 -13.68 29.01
C ALA A 612 9.02 -12.20 29.42
N LEU A 613 9.40 -11.91 30.67
CA LEU A 613 9.45 -10.55 31.22
C LEU A 613 10.37 -9.59 30.44
N PRO A 614 11.58 -9.97 30.00
CA PRO A 614 12.43 -9.09 29.19
C PRO A 614 11.78 -8.63 27.89
N TYR A 615 11.01 -9.51 27.23
CA TYR A 615 10.26 -9.16 26.02
C TYR A 615 9.23 -8.07 26.30
N PHE A 616 8.38 -8.25 27.32
CA PHE A 616 7.35 -7.26 27.64
C PHE A 616 7.94 -5.94 28.14
N TRP A 617 9.06 -5.99 28.87
CA TRP A 617 9.77 -4.80 29.31
C TRP A 617 10.28 -3.96 28.13
N LEU A 618 10.96 -4.58 27.17
CA LEU A 618 11.51 -3.86 26.02
C LEU A 618 10.44 -3.46 25.00
N LEU A 619 9.41 -4.28 24.80
CA LEU A 619 8.23 -3.90 24.01
C LEU A 619 7.54 -2.66 24.62
N SER A 620 7.41 -2.60 25.94
CA SER A 620 6.86 -1.43 26.63
C SER A 620 7.72 -0.17 26.42
N SER A 621 9.06 -0.32 26.43
CA SER A 621 9.99 0.76 26.11
C SER A 621 9.84 1.24 24.66
N ASP A 622 9.65 0.32 23.71
CA ASP A 622 9.54 0.65 22.29
C ASP A 622 8.20 1.29 21.95
N LEU A 623 7.11 0.87 22.60
CA LEU A 623 5.82 1.55 22.51
C LEU A 623 5.96 3.00 22.94
N LYS A 624 6.68 3.27 24.05
CA LYS A 624 6.93 4.63 24.50
C LYS A 624 7.81 5.43 23.53
N TYR A 625 8.80 4.79 22.93
CA TYR A 625 9.63 5.39 21.88
C TYR A 625 8.79 5.80 20.66
N CYS A 626 7.88 4.93 20.22
CA CYS A 626 6.91 5.21 19.17
C CYS A 626 5.73 6.08 19.65
N GLY A 627 5.86 6.86 20.73
CA GLY A 627 4.82 7.82 21.16
C GLY A 627 3.57 7.23 21.84
N TYR A 628 3.51 5.91 22.06
CA TYR A 628 2.41 5.24 22.77
C TYR A 628 2.66 5.17 24.29
N LYS A 629 1.70 4.61 25.04
CA LYS A 629 1.84 4.43 26.50
C LYS A 629 2.57 3.11 26.77
N ARG A 630 3.43 3.10 27.80
CA ARG A 630 4.08 1.86 28.28
C ARG A 630 3.07 0.76 28.64
N THR A 631 1.93 1.16 29.18
CA THR A 631 0.80 0.28 29.54
C THR A 631 0.03 -0.27 28.33
N ASP A 632 0.31 0.19 27.11
CA ASP A 632 -0.32 -0.37 25.91
C ASP A 632 0.13 -1.82 25.67
N VAL A 633 1.20 -2.30 26.30
CA VAL A 633 1.58 -3.72 26.27
C VAL A 633 0.45 -4.66 26.73
N LEU A 634 -0.29 -4.27 27.78
CA LEU A 634 -1.45 -5.02 28.28
C LEU A 634 -2.63 -4.95 27.30
N ARG A 635 -2.79 -3.80 26.65
CA ARG A 635 -3.81 -3.57 25.63
C ARG A 635 -3.57 -4.41 24.39
N ILE A 636 -2.31 -4.52 23.96
CA ILE A 636 -1.86 -5.39 22.87
C ILE A 636 -2.06 -6.86 23.24
N TYR A 637 -1.80 -7.26 24.49
CA TYR A 637 -2.10 -8.62 24.94
C TYR A 637 -3.60 -8.94 24.79
N GLY A 638 -4.49 -8.08 25.29
CA GLY A 638 -5.95 -8.24 25.11
C GLY A 638 -6.38 -8.20 23.64
N PHE A 639 -5.76 -7.34 22.84
CA PHE A 639 -5.98 -7.27 21.38
C PHE A 639 -5.59 -8.58 20.66
N ASN A 640 -4.47 -9.18 21.04
CA ASN A 640 -4.04 -10.47 20.50
C ASN A 640 -4.96 -11.61 20.95
N LEU A 641 -5.54 -11.55 22.16
CA LEU A 641 -6.54 -12.53 22.61
C LEU A 641 -7.79 -12.51 21.72
N ILE A 642 -8.36 -11.34 21.43
CA ILE A 642 -9.57 -11.27 20.59
C ILE A 642 -9.30 -11.62 19.12
N LEU A 643 -8.05 -11.47 18.66
CA LEU A 643 -7.62 -11.89 17.32
C LEU A 643 -7.22 -13.36 17.23
N MET A 644 -7.09 -14.08 18.34
CA MET A 644 -6.69 -15.48 18.32
C MET A 644 -7.61 -16.36 17.45
N PRO A 645 -8.96 -16.28 17.53
CA PRO A 645 -9.84 -17.03 16.63
C PRO A 645 -9.62 -16.69 15.15
N VAL A 646 -9.32 -15.42 14.85
CA VAL A 646 -9.04 -14.93 13.50
C VAL A 646 -7.74 -15.52 12.96
N ASN A 647 -6.68 -15.49 13.77
CA ASN A 647 -5.37 -16.02 13.42
C ASN A 647 -5.43 -17.54 13.21
N VAL A 648 -6.12 -18.27 14.09
CA VAL A 648 -6.32 -19.72 13.93
C VAL A 648 -7.09 -20.04 12.65
N ALA A 649 -8.16 -19.29 12.35
CA ALA A 649 -8.89 -19.47 11.10
C ALA A 649 -8.03 -19.23 9.86
N GLY A 650 -7.10 -18.26 9.90
CA GLY A 650 -6.11 -18.03 8.84
C GLY A 650 -5.09 -19.16 8.72
N VAL A 651 -4.55 -19.64 9.85
CA VAL A 651 -3.56 -20.73 9.89
C VAL A 651 -4.17 -22.05 9.42
N LEU A 652 -5.38 -22.40 9.86
CA LEU A 652 -6.10 -23.58 9.39
C LEU A 652 -6.39 -23.52 7.89
N LYS A 653 -6.67 -22.32 7.36
CA LYS A 653 -6.79 -22.11 5.91
C LYS A 653 -5.46 -22.31 5.19
N SER A 654 -4.35 -21.85 5.75
CA SER A 654 -3.02 -22.08 5.21
C SER A 654 -2.68 -23.58 5.13
N ILE A 655 -3.00 -24.34 6.19
CA ILE A 655 -2.85 -25.80 6.21
C ILE A 655 -3.78 -26.48 5.20
N GLN A 656 -5.04 -26.05 5.13
CA GLN A 656 -5.99 -26.57 4.14
C GLN A 656 -5.46 -26.37 2.71
N GLN A 657 -4.93 -25.20 2.39
CA GLN A 657 -4.35 -24.90 1.09
C GLN A 657 -3.11 -25.76 0.82
N ALA A 658 -2.23 -25.94 1.81
CA ALA A 658 -1.05 -26.80 1.68
C ALA A 658 -1.43 -28.26 1.34
N LEU A 659 -2.50 -28.77 1.94
CA LEU A 659 -2.98 -30.14 1.73
C LEU A 659 -3.79 -30.32 0.44
N THR A 660 -4.55 -29.31 0.03
CA THR A 660 -5.46 -29.41 -1.13
C THR A 660 -4.88 -28.87 -2.43
N ALA A 661 -3.76 -28.13 -2.37
CA ALA A 661 -3.19 -27.36 -3.47
C ALA A 661 -4.17 -26.37 -4.14
N LYS A 662 -5.35 -26.16 -3.57
CA LYS A 662 -6.37 -25.25 -4.12
C LYS A 662 -6.08 -23.83 -3.62
N LYS A 663 -5.99 -22.89 -4.57
CA LYS A 663 -5.91 -21.46 -4.28
C LYS A 663 -7.15 -21.03 -3.48
N ILE A 664 -6.95 -20.30 -2.39
CA ILE A 664 -8.05 -19.75 -1.60
C ILE A 664 -8.48 -18.43 -2.23
N PRO A 665 -9.80 -18.19 -2.41
CA PRO A 665 -10.29 -16.90 -2.88
C PRO A 665 -9.80 -15.77 -1.98
N PHE A 666 -9.18 -14.78 -2.58
CA PHE A 666 -8.69 -13.60 -1.88
C PHE A 666 -9.86 -12.75 -1.36
N ALA A 667 -9.82 -12.37 -0.09
CA ALA A 667 -10.77 -11.43 0.51
C ALA A 667 -10.05 -10.10 0.79
N ARG A 668 -10.53 -9.02 0.18
CA ARG A 668 -9.99 -7.66 0.31
C ARG A 668 -10.43 -7.04 1.62
N THR A 669 -9.55 -6.26 2.24
CA THR A 669 -9.93 -5.48 3.43
C THR A 669 -10.80 -4.31 2.96
N PRO A 670 -12.06 -4.19 3.42
CA PRO A 670 -12.89 -3.06 3.02
C PRO A 670 -12.26 -1.73 3.45
N LYS A 671 -12.29 -0.75 2.54
CA LYS A 671 -11.81 0.62 2.75
C LYS A 671 -12.98 1.61 2.70
N VAL A 672 -14.10 1.19 3.29
CA VAL A 672 -15.34 1.96 3.33
C VAL A 672 -15.30 2.96 4.49
N ARG A 673 -15.92 4.13 4.30
CA ARG A 673 -16.09 5.14 5.36
C ARG A 673 -16.89 4.57 6.55
N ASP A 674 -17.86 3.70 6.26
CA ASP A 674 -18.70 3.04 7.25
C ASP A 674 -18.05 1.87 7.98
N ARG A 675 -18.72 1.41 9.04
CA ARG A 675 -18.25 0.28 9.86
C ARG A 675 -18.43 -1.04 9.11
N THR A 676 -17.34 -1.81 8.97
CA THR A 676 -17.42 -3.17 8.42
C THR A 676 -18.03 -4.12 9.47
N ALA A 677 -19.12 -4.80 9.11
CA ALA A 677 -19.76 -5.80 9.98
C ALA A 677 -18.88 -7.04 10.15
N SER A 678 -18.79 -7.55 11.39
CA SER A 678 -17.94 -8.70 11.71
C SER A 678 -18.76 -10.00 11.68
N PRO A 679 -18.22 -11.11 11.15
CA PRO A 679 -18.89 -12.41 11.26
C PRO A 679 -19.10 -12.85 12.72
N ALA A 680 -20.28 -13.39 13.02
CA ALA A 680 -20.69 -13.74 14.40
C ALA A 680 -19.67 -14.65 15.12
N LEU A 681 -19.05 -15.60 14.42
CA LEU A 681 -18.04 -16.48 15.02
C LEU A 681 -16.89 -15.70 15.68
N TYR A 682 -16.37 -14.66 15.01
CA TYR A 682 -15.25 -13.87 15.51
C TYR A 682 -15.67 -12.88 16.59
N VAL A 683 -16.95 -12.54 16.67
CA VAL A 683 -17.52 -11.74 17.75
C VAL A 683 -17.77 -12.60 18.98
N LEU A 684 -18.36 -13.78 18.83
CA LEU A 684 -18.78 -14.67 19.93
C LEU A 684 -17.60 -15.42 20.56
N ALA A 685 -16.57 -15.79 19.79
CA ALA A 685 -15.43 -16.55 20.32
C ALA A 685 -14.69 -15.82 21.46
N PRO A 686 -14.39 -14.50 21.39
CA PRO A 686 -13.89 -13.73 22.53
C PRO A 686 -14.76 -13.80 23.78
N TYR A 687 -16.09 -13.71 23.66
CA TYR A 687 -16.99 -13.85 24.82
C TYR A 687 -16.91 -15.26 25.41
N ALA A 688 -16.87 -16.29 24.58
CA ALA A 688 -16.69 -17.67 25.03
C ALA A 688 -15.35 -17.85 25.78
N MET A 689 -14.27 -17.23 25.28
CA MET A 689 -12.96 -17.24 25.98
C MET A 689 -13.04 -16.57 27.34
N VAL A 690 -13.77 -15.46 27.48
CA VAL A 690 -13.97 -14.79 28.78
C VAL A 690 -14.74 -15.70 29.73
N VAL A 691 -15.87 -16.27 29.30
CA VAL A 691 -16.68 -17.20 30.11
C VAL A 691 -15.85 -18.40 30.56
N PHE A 692 -15.10 -19.00 29.64
CA PHE A 692 -14.22 -20.12 29.93
C PHE A 692 -13.09 -19.75 30.91
N SER A 693 -12.51 -18.55 30.78
CA SER A 693 -11.48 -18.05 31.69
C SER A 693 -12.04 -17.79 33.09
N VAL A 694 -13.26 -17.24 33.20
CA VAL A 694 -13.94 -17.07 34.49
C VAL A 694 -14.25 -18.42 35.14
N PHE A 695 -14.75 -19.39 34.37
CA PHE A 695 -14.97 -20.75 34.84
C PHE A 695 -13.66 -21.38 35.37
N THR A 696 -12.57 -21.25 34.62
CA THR A 696 -11.24 -21.75 35.00
C THR A 696 -10.74 -21.09 36.28
N PHE A 697 -10.91 -19.76 36.41
CA PHE A 697 -10.57 -19.03 37.62
C PHE A 697 -11.33 -19.57 38.84
N VAL A 698 -12.66 -19.73 38.75
CA VAL A 698 -13.48 -20.22 39.86
C VAL A 698 -13.06 -21.64 40.26
N ARG A 699 -12.89 -22.53 39.27
CA ARG A 699 -12.44 -23.91 39.50
C ARG A 699 -11.09 -23.95 40.21
N ASP A 700 -10.11 -23.22 39.68
CA ASP A 700 -8.72 -23.28 40.17
C ASP A 700 -8.53 -22.53 41.49
N PHE A 701 -9.34 -21.49 41.75
CA PHE A 701 -9.42 -20.84 43.06
C PHE A 701 -9.90 -21.84 44.13
N HIS A 702 -10.97 -22.59 43.86
CA HIS A 702 -11.48 -23.61 44.79
C HIS A 702 -10.52 -24.81 44.94
N ALA A 703 -9.79 -25.17 43.89
CA ALA A 703 -8.80 -26.23 43.91
C ALA A 703 -7.46 -25.82 44.57
N GLY A 704 -7.29 -24.55 44.96
CA GLY A 704 -6.02 -24.02 45.50
C GLY A 704 -4.91 -23.84 44.46
N ASN A 705 -5.23 -23.95 43.17
CA ASN A 705 -4.30 -23.79 42.04
C ASN A 705 -4.13 -22.31 41.68
N TRP A 706 -3.55 -21.54 42.61
CA TRP A 706 -3.45 -20.07 42.52
C TRP A 706 -2.78 -19.55 41.25
N GLY A 707 -1.75 -20.22 40.72
CA GLY A 707 -1.06 -19.80 39.49
C GLY A 707 -1.99 -19.81 38.26
N ASN A 708 -2.73 -20.91 38.08
CA ASN A 708 -3.73 -21.03 37.01
C ASN A 708 -4.90 -20.06 37.23
N ALA A 709 -5.34 -19.88 38.48
CA ALA A 709 -6.40 -18.93 38.81
C ALA A 709 -6.01 -17.49 38.43
N VAL A 710 -4.81 -17.02 38.81
CA VAL A 710 -4.32 -15.68 38.47
C VAL A 710 -4.19 -15.51 36.95
N PHE A 711 -3.66 -16.52 36.26
CA PHE A 711 -3.56 -16.50 34.79
C PHE A 711 -4.93 -16.41 34.13
N ALA A 712 -5.90 -17.20 34.59
CA ALA A 712 -7.27 -17.18 34.07
C ALA A 712 -7.96 -15.83 34.33
N ALA A 713 -7.82 -15.27 35.54
CA ALA A 713 -8.35 -13.95 35.88
C ALA A 713 -7.73 -12.83 35.02
N PHE A 714 -6.42 -12.87 34.80
CA PHE A 714 -5.71 -11.92 33.93
C PHE A 714 -6.22 -11.97 32.49
N ASN A 715 -6.38 -13.16 31.92
CA ASN A 715 -6.91 -13.33 30.57
C ASN A 715 -8.38 -12.89 30.47
N ALA A 716 -9.22 -13.24 31.45
CA ALA A 716 -10.62 -12.80 31.51
C ALA A 716 -10.73 -11.27 31.51
N LEU A 717 -9.92 -10.60 32.35
CA LEU A 717 -9.92 -9.14 32.47
C LEU A 717 -9.46 -8.45 31.19
N LEU A 718 -8.36 -8.91 30.58
CA LEU A 718 -7.84 -8.30 29.36
C LEU A 718 -8.68 -8.58 28.12
N ALA A 719 -9.24 -9.80 27.99
CA ALA A 719 -10.18 -10.11 26.92
C ALA A 719 -11.48 -9.31 27.06
N MET A 720 -12.04 -9.20 28.28
CA MET A 720 -13.23 -8.37 28.53
C MET A 720 -12.95 -6.90 28.19
N TYR A 721 -11.82 -6.37 28.62
CA TYR A 721 -11.40 -5.01 28.25
C TYR A 721 -11.31 -4.85 26.73
N ALA A 722 -10.69 -5.80 26.03
CA ALA A 722 -10.53 -5.75 24.58
C ALA A 722 -11.87 -5.81 23.83
N ILE A 723 -12.82 -6.62 24.30
CA ILE A 723 -14.19 -6.66 23.76
C ILE A 723 -14.85 -5.29 23.90
N VAL A 724 -14.86 -4.71 25.10
CA VAL A 724 -15.48 -3.41 25.36
C VAL A 724 -14.77 -2.28 24.61
N ALA A 725 -13.43 -2.35 24.51
CA ALA A 725 -12.62 -1.29 23.96
C ALA A 725 -12.61 -1.27 22.42
N TYR A 726 -12.55 -2.44 21.78
CA TYR A 726 -12.24 -2.57 20.35
C TYR A 726 -13.40 -3.10 19.51
N ILE A 727 -14.26 -3.95 20.07
CA ILE A 727 -15.45 -4.46 19.37
C ILE A 727 -16.65 -3.57 19.70
N GLY A 728 -16.90 -3.36 20.99
CA GLY A 728 -18.07 -2.69 21.54
C GLY A 728 -19.23 -3.68 21.76
N ILE A 729 -19.91 -3.58 22.91
CA ILE A 729 -20.99 -4.51 23.27
C ILE A 729 -22.17 -4.39 22.31
N TRP A 730 -22.64 -3.15 22.05
CA TRP A 730 -23.76 -2.93 21.14
C TRP A 730 -23.42 -3.31 19.70
N ASN A 731 -22.23 -2.94 19.25
CA ASN A 731 -21.66 -3.37 17.97
C ASN A 731 -21.62 -4.91 17.84
N SER A 732 -21.32 -5.63 18.92
CA SER A 732 -21.36 -7.10 18.95
C SER A 732 -22.78 -7.62 18.73
N VAL A 733 -23.77 -7.02 19.39
CA VAL A 733 -25.20 -7.37 19.23
C VAL A 733 -25.64 -7.12 17.79
N VAL A 734 -25.31 -5.95 17.24
CA VAL A 734 -25.64 -5.58 15.85
C VAL A 734 -25.00 -6.55 14.86
N ASP A 735 -23.72 -6.88 15.01
CA ASP A 735 -23.03 -7.82 14.10
C ASP A 735 -23.64 -9.22 14.15
N VAL A 736 -23.95 -9.72 15.35
CA VAL A 736 -24.61 -11.01 15.52
C VAL A 736 -26.03 -10.99 14.96
N PHE A 737 -26.77 -9.88 15.14
CA PHE A 737 -28.10 -9.70 14.57
C PHE A 737 -28.04 -9.68 13.04
N ILE A 738 -27.19 -8.83 12.43
CA ILE A 738 -26.98 -8.77 10.97
C ILE A 738 -26.64 -10.15 10.42
N TRP A 739 -25.76 -10.90 11.10
CA TRP A 739 -25.45 -12.27 10.70
C TRP A 739 -26.66 -13.21 10.81
N ALA A 740 -27.42 -13.14 11.91
CA ALA A 740 -28.58 -13.98 12.17
C ALA A 740 -29.78 -13.65 11.25
N THR A 741 -29.89 -12.40 10.78
CA THR A 741 -30.96 -11.94 9.88
C THR A 741 -30.53 -11.86 8.43
N GLY A 742 -29.24 -11.98 8.11
CA GLY A 742 -28.70 -11.80 6.77
C GLY A 742 -29.26 -12.79 5.73
N TRP A 743 -29.74 -13.96 6.17
CA TRP A 743 -30.45 -14.91 5.29
C TRP A 743 -31.88 -14.47 4.94
N MET A 744 -32.49 -13.59 5.74
CA MET A 744 -33.84 -13.05 5.52
C MET A 744 -33.84 -11.89 4.55
N PHE A 745 -32.72 -11.19 4.40
CA PHE A 745 -32.58 -10.08 3.45
C PHE A 745 -32.12 -10.61 2.09
N TYR A 746 -32.91 -10.28 1.07
CA TYR A 746 -32.72 -10.72 -0.31
C TYR A 746 -31.98 -9.64 -1.09
N ASP A 747 -30.80 -9.95 -1.63
CA ASP A 747 -30.11 -9.09 -2.61
C ASP A 747 -30.37 -9.64 -4.04
N PRO A 748 -31.28 -9.01 -4.82
CA PRO A 748 -31.59 -9.43 -6.18
C PRO A 748 -30.38 -9.33 -7.11
N ALA A 749 -29.51 -8.34 -6.91
CA ALA A 749 -28.38 -8.03 -7.78
C ALA A 749 -27.27 -9.06 -7.63
N ALA A 750 -26.91 -9.45 -6.40
CA ALA A 750 -25.94 -10.52 -6.15
C ALA A 750 -26.38 -11.88 -6.73
N ARG A 751 -27.68 -12.16 -6.75
CA ARG A 751 -28.24 -13.37 -7.38
C ARG A 751 -28.21 -13.28 -8.90
N ALA A 752 -28.53 -12.13 -9.47
CA ALA A 752 -28.42 -11.88 -10.91
C ALA A 752 -26.98 -12.09 -11.39
N ALA A 753 -26.00 -11.52 -10.69
CA ALA A 753 -24.57 -11.70 -10.96
C ALA A 753 -24.14 -13.18 -10.86
N ARG A 754 -24.54 -13.89 -9.80
CA ARG A 754 -24.28 -15.35 -9.68
C ARG A 754 -24.94 -16.16 -10.79
N LYS A 755 -26.15 -15.78 -11.24
CA LYS A 755 -26.85 -16.43 -12.34
C LYS A 755 -26.15 -16.17 -13.68
N GLN A 756 -25.65 -14.96 -13.89
CA GLN A 756 -24.86 -14.55 -15.05
C GLN A 756 -23.55 -15.36 -15.13
N ALA A 757 -22.80 -15.41 -14.03
CA ALA A 757 -21.56 -16.18 -13.92
C ALA A 757 -21.78 -17.68 -14.15
N ARG A 758 -22.88 -18.25 -13.63
CA ARG A 758 -23.25 -19.65 -13.87
C ARG A 758 -23.64 -19.91 -15.33
N LYS A 759 -24.22 -18.92 -16.00
CA LYS A 759 -24.60 -18.99 -17.42
C LYS A 759 -23.36 -18.93 -18.32
N GLN A 760 -22.42 -18.03 -18.01
CA GLN A 760 -21.11 -17.92 -18.67
C GLN A 760 -20.27 -19.20 -18.48
N ALA A 761 -20.17 -19.72 -17.26
CA ALA A 761 -19.47 -20.99 -16.99
C ALA A 761 -20.09 -22.18 -17.74
N ARG A 762 -21.43 -22.22 -17.86
CA ARG A 762 -22.12 -23.25 -18.67
C ARG A 762 -21.91 -23.07 -20.17
N GLN A 763 -21.79 -21.84 -20.65
CA GLN A 763 -21.50 -21.56 -22.07
C GLN A 763 -20.06 -21.94 -22.43
N GLN A 764 -19.08 -21.61 -21.58
CA GLN A 764 -17.69 -22.05 -21.72
C GLN A 764 -17.58 -23.60 -21.69
N ALA A 765 -18.29 -24.26 -20.77
CA ALA A 765 -18.32 -25.72 -20.71
C ALA A 765 -19.03 -26.38 -21.92
N ARG A 766 -19.98 -25.68 -22.57
CA ARG A 766 -20.64 -26.14 -23.80
C ARG A 766 -19.79 -25.90 -25.04
N ALA A 767 -19.05 -24.80 -25.11
CA ALA A 767 -18.11 -24.51 -26.19
C ALA A 767 -16.94 -25.52 -26.19
N GLY A 768 -16.40 -25.83 -25.01
CA GLY A 768 -15.36 -26.88 -24.85
C GLY A 768 -15.85 -28.29 -25.20
N ARG A 769 -17.16 -28.58 -25.12
CA ARG A 769 -17.73 -29.87 -25.53
C ARG A 769 -18.08 -29.96 -27.01
N ARG A 770 -18.36 -28.84 -27.69
CA ARG A 770 -18.67 -28.81 -29.13
C ARG A 770 -17.43 -28.79 -30.03
N GLY A 771 -16.26 -28.43 -29.50
CA GLY A 771 -14.99 -28.52 -30.23
C GLY A 771 -14.43 -29.95 -30.41
N ALA A 772 -15.04 -30.97 -29.78
CA ALA A 772 -14.48 -32.32 -29.72
C ALA A 772 -15.32 -33.40 -30.46
N SER A 773 -16.40 -33.05 -31.17
CA SER A 773 -17.12 -34.05 -31.97
C SER A 773 -17.69 -33.48 -33.26
N THR A 774 -17.30 -34.14 -34.36
CA THR A 774 -17.86 -34.13 -35.72
C THR A 774 -17.64 -32.89 -36.57
N GLY A 775 -16.61 -32.97 -37.42
CA GLY A 775 -16.62 -32.28 -38.71
C GLY A 775 -17.52 -33.02 -39.71
N THR A 776 -18.12 -32.23 -40.62
CA THR A 776 -18.31 -32.40 -42.08
C THR A 776 -19.57 -31.64 -42.50
N GLY A 777 -19.45 -30.75 -43.50
CA GLY A 777 -20.61 -30.40 -44.35
C GLY A 777 -20.86 -28.93 -44.71
N MET A 778 -19.89 -28.31 -45.40
CA MET A 778 -19.99 -27.35 -46.52
C MET A 778 -20.72 -25.98 -46.42
N PRO A 779 -20.23 -24.98 -47.21
CA PRO A 779 -20.45 -23.55 -46.99
C PRO A 779 -21.37 -22.90 -48.04
N THR A 780 -21.99 -21.76 -47.70
CA THR A 780 -22.63 -20.87 -48.68
C THR A 780 -22.39 -19.40 -48.36
N LEU A 781 -21.42 -18.85 -49.09
CA LEU A 781 -21.38 -17.56 -49.81
C LEU A 781 -21.80 -16.28 -49.07
N GLU A 782 -20.78 -15.51 -48.68
CA GLU A 782 -20.83 -14.04 -48.58
C GLU A 782 -20.84 -13.40 -49.99
N PRO A 783 -21.14 -12.10 -50.05
CA PRO A 783 -20.28 -11.19 -50.78
C PRO A 783 -19.69 -10.13 -49.86
N VAL A 784 -18.39 -9.94 -50.05
CA VAL A 784 -17.46 -9.04 -49.39
C VAL A 784 -17.13 -7.91 -50.38
N THR A 785 -17.05 -6.67 -49.87
CA THR A 785 -16.17 -5.55 -50.32
C THR A 785 -16.46 -4.87 -51.68
N GLU A 786 -16.14 -3.60 -51.94
CA GLU A 786 -15.49 -2.47 -51.23
C GLU A 786 -15.58 -1.22 -52.14
N ASP A 787 -15.38 -0.01 -51.62
CA ASP A 787 -14.16 0.79 -51.93
C ASP A 787 -14.24 2.19 -51.30
N TRP A 788 -13.49 2.34 -50.20
CA TRP A 788 -13.26 3.56 -49.42
C TRP A 788 -12.30 4.55 -50.12
N ARG A 789 -11.59 4.15 -51.19
CA ARG A 789 -10.66 5.04 -51.91
C ARG A 789 -11.35 6.20 -52.61
N ALA A 790 -12.62 6.06 -53.02
CA ALA A 790 -13.35 7.13 -53.69
C ALA A 790 -13.82 8.26 -52.74
N VAL A 791 -13.97 7.99 -51.43
CA VAL A 791 -14.23 9.05 -50.44
C VAL A 791 -12.94 9.78 -50.06
N LEU A 792 -11.82 9.04 -50.00
CA LEU A 792 -10.53 9.59 -49.60
C LEU A 792 -9.96 10.70 -50.51
N TYR A 793 -10.42 10.83 -51.76
CA TYR A 793 -9.86 11.84 -52.70
C TYR A 793 -10.77 13.02 -53.03
N PHE A 794 -12.09 12.89 -52.92
CA PHE A 794 -12.99 13.88 -53.55
C PHE A 794 -13.82 14.73 -52.59
N GLY A 795 -13.80 14.40 -51.29
CA GLY A 795 -14.46 15.20 -50.26
C GLY A 795 -15.99 15.30 -50.42
N ASP A 796 -16.63 15.62 -49.31
CA ASP A 796 -18.07 15.72 -49.19
C ASP A 796 -18.66 16.73 -50.19
N ARG A 797 -19.56 16.25 -51.06
CA ARG A 797 -20.40 17.10 -51.92
C ARG A 797 -21.84 17.04 -51.48
N GLY A 798 -22.07 17.34 -50.21
CA GLY A 798 -23.36 17.75 -49.70
C GLY A 798 -24.02 18.77 -50.64
N GLN A 799 -24.88 18.28 -51.54
CA GLN A 799 -26.31 18.57 -51.59
C GLN A 799 -26.92 18.09 -52.92
N THR A 800 -27.88 17.18 -52.83
CA THR A 800 -29.23 17.47 -53.34
C THR A 800 -30.16 17.54 -52.13
N MET A 801 -30.59 18.75 -51.78
CA MET A 801 -31.69 19.03 -50.84
C MET A 801 -33.02 19.06 -51.65
N PRO A 802 -34.20 19.07 -50.98
CA PRO A 802 -35.34 18.15 -51.09
C PRO A 802 -36.32 18.44 -52.28
N LYS A 803 -37.48 17.75 -52.30
CA LYS A 803 -38.77 18.49 -52.36
C LYS A 803 -39.81 17.93 -51.38
N ARG A 804 -40.28 18.83 -50.50
CA ARG A 804 -41.45 18.68 -49.61
C ARG A 804 -42.76 18.89 -50.39
N HIS A 805 -43.88 18.46 -49.80
CA HIS A 805 -45.29 18.65 -50.17
C HIS A 805 -45.90 17.57 -51.10
N HIS A 806 -47.18 17.17 -51.00
CA HIS A 806 -48.36 17.82 -50.42
C HIS A 806 -49.29 16.84 -49.67
N ALA A 807 -49.96 17.34 -48.62
CA ALA A 807 -51.31 16.94 -48.27
C ALA A 807 -52.27 17.69 -49.20
N ASP A 808 -53.22 17.01 -49.83
CA ASP A 808 -54.61 17.47 -49.97
C ASP A 808 -55.54 16.34 -50.43
N VAL A 809 -56.80 16.57 -50.11
CA VAL A 809 -57.93 15.65 -50.02
C VAL A 809 -58.60 15.44 -51.39
N VAL A 810 -59.41 14.38 -51.49
CA VAL A 810 -60.65 14.21 -52.29
C VAL A 810 -60.55 13.46 -53.62
N GLY A 811 -61.35 12.38 -53.72
CA GLY A 811 -61.82 11.77 -54.97
C GLY A 811 -61.57 10.27 -55.04
N ALA A 812 -62.27 9.40 -54.30
CA ALA A 812 -63.64 8.96 -54.56
C ALA A 812 -63.94 8.65 -56.05
N GLY A 813 -64.09 7.36 -56.37
CA GLY A 813 -64.96 6.94 -57.48
C GLY A 813 -64.54 5.69 -58.25
N ARG A 814 -65.02 4.52 -57.79
CA ARG A 814 -65.71 3.43 -58.53
C ARG A 814 -65.27 2.05 -58.06
N THR A 815 -66.12 1.06 -57.75
CA THR A 815 -67.57 0.91 -57.55
C THR A 815 -67.79 -0.57 -57.15
N GLY A 816 -68.77 -0.81 -56.29
CA GLY A 816 -69.33 -2.12 -55.91
C GLY A 816 -69.71 -2.12 -54.42
N SER A 817 -70.79 -1.45 -54.01
CA SER A 817 -72.14 -2.03 -53.75
C SER A 817 -72.07 -3.46 -53.16
N THR A 818 -72.56 -3.72 -51.95
CA THR A 818 -73.97 -3.54 -51.55
C THR A 818 -74.18 -3.39 -50.02
N THR A 819 -74.98 -2.37 -49.65
CA THR A 819 -76.05 -2.28 -48.60
C THR A 819 -75.81 -2.81 -47.16
N GLY A 820 -76.14 -2.09 -46.07
CA GLY A 820 -76.96 -0.88 -45.94
C GLY A 820 -77.02 -0.27 -44.51
N THR A 821 -77.55 0.96 -44.50
CA THR A 821 -78.14 1.86 -43.48
C THR A 821 -78.33 1.37 -42.02
N GLY A 822 -78.21 2.21 -40.97
CA GLY A 822 -77.96 3.66 -40.91
C GLY A 822 -78.11 4.28 -39.50
N HIS A 823 -77.94 5.61 -39.47
CA HIS A 823 -78.39 6.62 -38.49
C HIS A 823 -77.73 6.80 -37.09
N THR A 824 -76.87 7.84 -37.06
CA THR A 824 -76.82 9.01 -36.14
C THR A 824 -77.03 8.87 -34.63
N GLY A 825 -76.09 9.45 -33.86
CA GLY A 825 -76.42 10.07 -32.57
C GLY A 825 -75.30 10.07 -31.52
N THR A 826 -74.51 11.14 -31.50
CA THR A 826 -74.20 12.00 -30.34
C THR A 826 -73.97 11.42 -28.91
N THR A 827 -72.99 12.04 -28.24
CA THR A 827 -72.94 12.45 -26.81
C THR A 827 -72.47 11.46 -25.71
N THR A 828 -71.37 11.90 -25.06
CA THR A 828 -71.13 12.06 -23.60
C THR A 828 -71.06 10.88 -22.64
N THR A 829 -70.13 11.06 -21.67
CA THR A 829 -70.20 10.68 -20.25
C THR A 829 -70.19 9.18 -19.96
N ASP A 830 -69.58 8.64 -18.91
CA ASP A 830 -68.86 9.17 -17.76
C ASP A 830 -68.22 7.97 -17.06
N THR A 831 -67.39 8.28 -16.07
CA THR A 831 -67.22 7.52 -14.81
C THR A 831 -66.53 6.15 -14.77
N ASN A 832 -65.58 6.13 -13.82
CA ASN A 832 -65.40 5.13 -12.76
C ASN A 832 -64.90 3.74 -13.16
N GLU A 833 -64.18 3.00 -12.32
CA GLU A 833 -63.58 3.15 -11.00
C GLU A 833 -62.77 1.85 -10.84
N LYS A 834 -61.69 1.88 -10.07
CA LYS A 834 -61.19 0.75 -9.25
C LYS A 834 -60.76 -0.50 -10.06
N THR A 835 -59.84 -1.36 -9.64
CA THR A 835 -59.45 -1.79 -8.31
C THR A 835 -58.10 -2.51 -8.45
N ALA A 836 -57.36 -2.51 -7.33
CA ALA A 836 -56.29 -3.41 -6.92
C ALA A 836 -56.13 -4.75 -7.66
N ALA A 837 -54.88 -5.11 -7.95
CA ALA A 837 -54.15 -6.19 -7.28
C ALA A 837 -52.64 -6.04 -7.52
#